data_AF-A0A135LVF2-F1
#
_entry.id   AF-A0A135LVF2-F1
#
_cell.length_a   1.000
_cell.length_b   1.000
_cell.length_c   1.000
_cell.angle_alpha   90.00
_cell.angle_beta   90.00
_cell.angle_gamma   90.00
#
_symmetry.space_group_name_H-M   'P 1'
#
loop_
_entity.id
_entity.type
_entity.pdbx_description
1 polymer ?
#
loop_
_entity_poly.entity_id
_entity_poly.type
_entity_poly.pdbx_seq_one_letter_code
_entity_poly.pdbx_strand_id
1 'polypeptide(L)'
;MTPDPISPVVEGLLQALTLEEKVSLLAGQNMWQTAQVDRLGIQPLQMTDGPAGARGTKWNYGSLTTLIPCAISLAATFDPSMVEKVGAVLGEETRRKGCHVLLAPTMNLSRSPLGGRNFEGYGEDPFLIGTMSTAMIRGIQSQGVGACMKHFILNDTETRRFNVDQTIDGRTLREVYVKPFAMALEASPWTAMVSYPKVNGIHADMSTFVLQQLLRQELQFDRLVMSDWGGCNSTVESLIAGTDLEMPGPPVRRGERLLSAIRDGEVDENKHLNPSVRRVLQLLERAALLPSLEELNGLSQESGHKFSSPELPSDNAAFHKTVREAAESGLVLLKNEDLLPLPSSLGRVAILGPNARKPTAGGSGSAAVNPFYITTPEECLTEALRNASPGVRVSYEQGIPFTLRPPLFGDSLIIPDGSKQGVQVDFFAGYEFQGPVVATTFWADSLVYMMSDGDVPPSLKGKPYSYRATGVVTPKVSGQYTFSIANTGKAKLFIDDQLLIDNTDWTTITGGFLGCSSEDRESSLFLEGGRSYALRVDNAVTLPVMKSFDNTLFPRVSGLRFGFSLEEDEDAMMQRAVQSARESDVAILIVGHNKDSEGEGGDRPNMELPGRTNELVSSVCAANPNTIVVVQAACATAMPWEDQAGAIVLGWYQGQENGHALANALLGHCNFSGKTPITFPKMLDDHGSSRWFPAEAAQDHAFFGEGVLVGYRSFDEQKIEPLWPFGFGLSYTTFTLSGIYFRGLLTASSASEITIHATVKNTGCCGGHEVVQVYSSPSECIRESGLQSFPKTLAGFSKVYVPAGECRDASIVIKNEELRWYDKEVGSWRLDSGTYTFFVGTSVRDIHCELKINMV
;
A
#
# COMPACT_ATOMS: atom_id res chain seq x y z
N MET A 1 -13.29 13.95 19.07
CA MET A 1 -14.62 13.28 19.01
C MET A 1 -15.18 13.19 20.42
N THR A 2 -16.49 13.24 20.63
CA THR A 2 -17.08 12.84 21.92
C THR A 2 -16.81 11.36 22.15
N PRO A 3 -16.35 10.94 23.35
CA PRO A 3 -16.24 9.52 23.68
C PRO A 3 -17.59 8.84 23.46
N ASP A 4 -17.59 7.62 22.90
CA ASP A 4 -18.82 6.86 22.79
C ASP A 4 -19.34 6.57 24.22
N PRO A 5 -20.63 6.80 24.51
CA PRO A 5 -21.18 6.50 25.83
C PRO A 5 -20.97 5.03 26.12
N ILE A 6 -20.40 4.72 27.29
CA ILE A 6 -20.14 3.34 27.67
C ILE A 6 -21.47 2.66 27.98
N SER A 7 -21.75 1.56 27.27
CA SER A 7 -23.00 0.84 27.46
C SER A 7 -23.02 0.04 28.78
N PRO A 8 -24.21 -0.23 29.35
CA PRO A 8 -24.35 -1.13 30.49
C PRO A 8 -23.82 -2.55 30.23
N VAL A 9 -23.86 -3.01 28.97
CA VAL A 9 -23.33 -4.32 28.56
C VAL A 9 -21.82 -4.35 28.70
N VAL A 10 -21.13 -3.33 28.19
CA VAL A 10 -19.66 -3.23 28.27
C VAL A 10 -19.19 -3.17 29.72
N GLU A 11 -19.80 -2.33 30.56
CA GLU A 11 -19.41 -2.25 31.99
C GLU A 11 -19.76 -3.53 32.75
N GLY A 12 -20.92 -4.13 32.48
CA GLY A 12 -21.32 -5.41 33.09
C GLY A 12 -20.33 -6.53 32.77
N LEU A 13 -19.91 -6.65 31.51
CA LEU A 13 -18.91 -7.62 31.07
C LEU A 13 -17.54 -7.34 31.66
N LEU A 14 -17.10 -6.07 31.70
CA LEU A 14 -15.82 -5.69 32.30
C LEU A 14 -15.71 -6.09 33.77
N GLN A 15 -16.81 -6.00 34.52
CA GLN A 15 -16.88 -6.43 35.91
C GLN A 15 -16.97 -7.96 36.04
N ALA A 16 -17.60 -8.64 35.09
CA ALA A 16 -17.79 -10.08 35.11
C ALA A 16 -16.54 -10.87 34.68
N LEU A 17 -15.66 -10.30 33.85
CA LEU A 17 -14.43 -10.93 33.36
C LEU A 17 -13.43 -11.21 34.50
N THR A 18 -12.80 -12.39 34.48
CA THR A 18 -11.64 -12.66 35.34
C THR A 18 -10.42 -11.91 34.85
N LEU A 19 -9.38 -11.82 35.68
CA LEU A 19 -8.11 -11.19 35.28
C LEU A 19 -7.50 -11.86 34.04
N GLU A 20 -7.51 -13.19 33.99
CA GLU A 20 -7.00 -13.97 32.86
C GLU A 20 -7.79 -13.70 31.58
N GLU A 21 -9.11 -13.62 31.67
CA GLU A 21 -9.95 -13.32 30.51
C GLU A 21 -9.73 -11.88 30.02
N LYS A 22 -9.61 -10.90 30.94
CA LYS A 22 -9.23 -9.52 30.62
C LYS A 22 -7.91 -9.47 29.86
N VAL A 23 -6.88 -10.16 30.35
CA VAL A 23 -5.58 -10.23 29.67
C VAL A 23 -5.70 -10.89 28.31
N SER A 24 -6.46 -11.99 28.19
CA SER A 24 -6.64 -12.71 26.92
C SER A 24 -7.27 -11.84 25.82
N LEU A 25 -8.18 -10.93 26.18
CA LEU A 25 -8.84 -10.02 25.24
C LEU A 25 -7.90 -8.93 24.69
N LEU A 26 -6.74 -8.71 25.31
CA LEU A 26 -5.75 -7.73 24.85
C LEU A 26 -4.72 -8.32 23.87
N ALA A 27 -4.95 -9.54 23.37
CA ALA A 27 -4.15 -10.13 22.31
C ALA A 27 -4.99 -10.82 21.25
N GLY A 28 -4.43 -10.95 20.05
CA GLY A 28 -4.92 -11.90 19.06
C GLY A 28 -4.89 -13.32 19.61
N GLN A 29 -5.93 -14.09 19.34
CA GLN A 29 -5.95 -15.55 19.51
C GLN A 29 -5.02 -16.21 18.49
N ASN A 30 -5.02 -15.68 17.27
CA ASN A 30 -4.29 -16.20 16.14
C ASN A 30 -3.88 -15.07 15.18
N MET A 31 -3.62 -15.39 13.91
CA MET A 31 -3.14 -14.41 12.94
C MET A 31 -4.11 -13.24 12.73
N TRP A 32 -5.42 -13.45 12.85
CA TRP A 32 -6.44 -12.51 12.40
C TRP A 32 -7.61 -12.30 13.38
N GLN A 33 -7.70 -13.09 14.45
CA GLN A 33 -8.83 -13.09 15.37
C GLN A 33 -8.43 -12.63 16.76
N THR A 34 -9.31 -11.87 17.43
CA THR A 34 -9.22 -11.63 18.88
C THR A 34 -9.62 -12.89 19.67
N ALA A 35 -9.33 -12.92 20.96
CA ALA A 35 -9.80 -14.00 21.84
C ALA A 35 -11.33 -14.03 22.00
N GLN A 36 -11.87 -15.22 22.27
CA GLN A 36 -13.27 -15.48 22.62
C GLN A 36 -13.41 -15.79 24.12
N VAL A 37 -14.57 -15.48 24.71
CA VAL A 37 -14.91 -15.85 26.11
C VAL A 37 -16.31 -16.46 26.15
N ASP A 38 -16.38 -17.78 25.94
CA ASP A 38 -17.64 -18.52 25.73
C ASP A 38 -18.63 -18.36 26.88
N ARG A 39 -18.17 -18.38 28.15
CA ARG A 39 -19.07 -18.28 29.32
C ARG A 39 -19.81 -16.94 29.40
N LEU A 40 -19.26 -15.91 28.78
CA LEU A 40 -19.80 -14.55 28.74
C LEU A 40 -20.37 -14.21 27.35
N GLY A 41 -20.44 -15.18 26.43
CA GLY A 41 -20.95 -14.96 25.07
C GLY A 41 -20.09 -14.04 24.20
N ILE A 42 -18.85 -13.72 24.60
CA ILE A 42 -17.97 -12.82 23.85
C ILE A 42 -17.41 -13.57 22.64
N GLN A 43 -17.84 -13.16 21.44
CA GLN A 43 -17.38 -13.75 20.18
C GLN A 43 -16.07 -13.10 19.69
N PRO A 44 -15.22 -13.84 18.96
CA PRO A 44 -13.97 -13.31 18.44
C PRO A 44 -14.22 -12.34 17.28
N LEU A 45 -13.49 -11.23 17.25
CA LEU A 45 -13.48 -10.30 16.13
C LEU A 45 -12.48 -10.76 15.09
N GLN A 46 -12.96 -10.93 13.86
CA GLN A 46 -12.17 -11.26 12.69
C GLN A 46 -11.68 -9.99 11.97
N MET A 47 -10.37 -9.88 11.77
CA MET A 47 -9.73 -8.85 10.95
C MET A 47 -9.29 -9.44 9.62
N THR A 48 -9.05 -8.56 8.64
CA THR A 48 -8.34 -8.91 7.42
C THR A 48 -7.58 -7.70 6.91
N ASP A 49 -6.44 -7.95 6.26
CA ASP A 49 -5.82 -6.88 5.51
C ASP A 49 -6.70 -6.42 4.37
N GLY A 50 -6.54 -5.12 4.15
CA GLY A 50 -5.84 -4.72 2.94
C GLY A 50 -6.30 -3.36 2.48
N PRO A 51 -5.37 -2.48 2.05
CA PRO A 51 -5.79 -1.27 1.35
C PRO A 51 -6.09 -1.52 -0.13
N ALA A 52 -5.69 -2.67 -0.72
CA ALA A 52 -5.92 -3.00 -2.13
C ALA A 52 -7.02 -4.05 -2.38
N GLY A 53 -7.64 -4.57 -1.32
CA GLY A 53 -8.63 -5.65 -1.36
C GLY A 53 -8.74 -6.34 0.00
N ALA A 54 -9.87 -6.96 0.32
CA ALA A 54 -10.00 -7.75 1.55
C ALA A 54 -9.39 -9.14 1.32
N ARG A 55 -8.24 -9.47 1.92
CA ARG A 55 -7.56 -10.75 1.63
C ARG A 55 -8.30 -11.97 2.20
N GLY A 56 -9.03 -11.79 3.29
CA GLY A 56 -9.54 -12.88 4.13
C GLY A 56 -8.50 -13.37 5.14
N THR A 57 -8.64 -14.62 5.56
CA THR A 57 -7.91 -15.21 6.71
C THR A 57 -6.67 -16.03 6.35
N LYS A 58 -6.39 -16.21 5.06
CA LYS A 58 -5.22 -16.95 4.58
C LYS A 58 -4.26 -16.02 3.87
N TRP A 59 -2.97 -16.21 4.16
CA TRP A 59 -1.91 -15.45 3.49
C TRP A 59 -1.71 -15.93 2.06
N ASN A 60 -1.50 -17.23 1.89
CA ASN A 60 -1.31 -17.83 0.56
C ASN A 60 -2.62 -18.33 0.01
N TYR A 61 -2.85 -18.04 -1.27
CA TYR A 61 -3.99 -18.54 -2.03
C TYR A 61 -5.31 -18.34 -1.26
N GLY A 62 -5.46 -17.16 -0.63
CA GLY A 62 -6.67 -16.76 0.09
C GLY A 62 -7.89 -16.70 -0.81
N SER A 63 -9.06 -16.40 -0.24
CA SER A 63 -10.28 -16.28 -1.03
C SER A 63 -10.15 -15.18 -2.09
N LEU A 64 -10.82 -15.40 -3.22
CA LEU A 64 -10.85 -14.41 -4.29
C LEU A 64 -11.51 -13.11 -3.79
N THR A 65 -10.97 -11.97 -4.20
CA THR A 65 -11.47 -10.63 -3.87
C THR A 65 -11.37 -9.71 -5.06
N THR A 66 -12.18 -8.66 -5.06
CA THR A 66 -11.96 -7.52 -5.94
C THR A 66 -10.61 -6.86 -5.60
N LEU A 67 -9.73 -6.72 -6.60
CA LEU A 67 -8.46 -6.02 -6.51
C LEU A 67 -8.61 -4.62 -7.13
N ILE A 68 -8.55 -3.61 -6.27
CA ILE A 68 -8.77 -2.21 -6.64
C ILE A 68 -7.47 -1.55 -7.14
N PRO A 69 -7.54 -0.37 -7.79
CA PRO A 69 -6.35 0.46 -8.01
C PRO A 69 -5.65 0.78 -6.69
N CYS A 70 -4.31 0.80 -6.71
CA CYS A 70 -3.52 1.17 -5.55
C CYS A 70 -3.81 2.61 -5.09
N ALA A 71 -3.51 2.93 -3.83
CA ALA A 71 -3.88 4.19 -3.20
C ALA A 71 -3.31 5.42 -3.93
N ILE A 72 -2.10 5.31 -4.49
CA ILE A 72 -1.50 6.40 -5.28
C ILE A 72 -2.29 6.67 -6.57
N SER A 73 -2.81 5.63 -7.23
CA SER A 73 -3.71 5.79 -8.40
C SER A 73 -5.04 6.43 -7.99
N LEU A 74 -5.59 6.01 -6.84
CA LEU A 74 -6.81 6.61 -6.29
C LEU A 74 -6.62 8.09 -5.92
N ALA A 75 -5.46 8.45 -5.34
CA ALA A 75 -5.12 9.84 -5.08
C ALA A 75 -5.02 10.65 -6.36
N ALA A 76 -4.45 10.05 -7.42
CA ALA A 76 -4.34 10.69 -8.73
C ALA A 76 -5.69 11.06 -9.34
N THR A 77 -6.79 10.43 -8.90
CA THR A 77 -8.14 10.83 -9.34
C THR A 77 -8.50 12.25 -8.90
N PHE A 78 -7.96 12.75 -7.78
CA PHE A 78 -8.43 13.97 -7.10
C PHE A 78 -9.97 13.98 -6.93
N ASP A 79 -10.56 12.81 -6.68
CA ASP A 79 -12.00 12.62 -6.54
C ASP A 79 -12.35 11.79 -5.29
N PRO A 80 -12.62 12.45 -4.14
CA PRO A 80 -13.00 11.79 -2.90
C PRO A 80 -14.30 10.99 -3.06
N SER A 81 -15.20 11.38 -3.97
CA SER A 81 -16.44 10.64 -4.20
C SER A 81 -16.19 9.30 -4.87
N MET A 82 -15.21 9.23 -5.77
CA MET A 82 -14.76 7.97 -6.36
C MET A 82 -14.08 7.08 -5.32
N VAL A 83 -13.22 7.65 -4.48
CA VAL A 83 -12.54 6.91 -3.40
C VAL A 83 -13.54 6.35 -2.39
N GLU A 84 -14.60 7.09 -2.05
CA GLU A 84 -15.67 6.61 -1.17
C GLU A 84 -16.44 5.42 -1.78
N LYS A 85 -16.74 5.45 -3.09
CA LYS A 85 -17.35 4.30 -3.78
C LYS A 85 -16.45 3.07 -3.78
N VAL A 86 -15.15 3.25 -3.99
CA VAL A 86 -14.15 2.17 -3.90
C VAL A 86 -14.07 1.64 -2.46
N GLY A 87 -14.12 2.51 -1.46
CA GLY A 87 -14.19 2.11 -0.04
C GLY A 87 -15.43 1.26 0.26
N ALA A 88 -16.58 1.57 -0.34
CA ALA A 88 -17.78 0.75 -0.21
C ALA A 88 -17.60 -0.66 -0.80
N VAL A 89 -16.90 -0.80 -1.94
CA VAL A 89 -16.52 -2.12 -2.48
C VAL A 89 -15.70 -2.91 -1.47
N LEU A 90 -14.65 -2.30 -0.90
CA LEU A 90 -13.80 -2.95 0.11
C LEU A 90 -14.56 -3.33 1.39
N GLY A 91 -15.42 -2.45 1.88
CA GLY A 91 -16.25 -2.72 3.06
C GLY A 91 -17.20 -3.90 2.83
N GLU A 92 -17.79 -3.99 1.64
CA GLU A 92 -18.72 -5.07 1.31
C GLU A 92 -18.00 -6.41 1.10
N GLU A 93 -16.81 -6.41 0.47
CA GLU A 93 -15.91 -7.58 0.38
C GLU A 93 -15.51 -8.08 1.78
N THR A 94 -15.12 -7.16 2.67
CA THR A 94 -14.76 -7.46 4.06
C THR A 94 -15.91 -8.15 4.79
N ARG A 95 -17.11 -7.58 4.71
CA ARG A 95 -18.32 -8.16 5.31
C ARG A 95 -18.65 -9.54 4.77
N ARG A 96 -18.55 -9.75 3.44
CA ARG A 96 -18.82 -11.05 2.79
C ARG A 96 -17.82 -12.14 3.17
N LYS A 97 -16.60 -11.77 3.55
CA LYS A 97 -15.59 -12.69 4.09
C LYS A 97 -15.76 -12.94 5.59
N GLY A 98 -16.86 -12.49 6.21
CA GLY A 98 -17.09 -12.64 7.65
C GLY A 98 -16.10 -11.85 8.52
N CYS A 99 -15.42 -10.87 7.93
CA CYS A 99 -14.48 -10.01 8.62
C CYS A 99 -15.20 -8.73 9.09
N HIS A 100 -14.74 -8.18 10.22
CA HIS A 100 -15.38 -7.06 10.90
C HIS A 100 -14.55 -5.78 10.82
N VAL A 101 -13.23 -5.90 10.66
CA VAL A 101 -12.32 -4.75 10.50
C VAL A 101 -11.41 -5.00 9.32
N LEU A 102 -11.38 -4.04 8.40
CA LEU A 102 -10.41 -3.97 7.32
C LEU A 102 -9.21 -3.13 7.78
N LEU A 103 -7.99 -3.66 7.64
CA LEU A 103 -6.76 -2.96 8.01
C LEU A 103 -6.36 -1.95 6.93
N ALA A 104 -7.19 -0.92 6.75
CA ALA A 104 -7.06 0.14 5.77
C ALA A 104 -7.80 1.42 6.23
N PRO A 105 -7.42 2.61 5.72
CA PRO A 105 -6.37 2.86 4.74
C PRO A 105 -4.96 3.03 5.33
N THR A 106 -3.95 2.93 4.47
CA THR A 106 -2.57 3.33 4.79
C THR A 106 -2.39 4.82 4.45
N MET A 107 -1.88 5.58 5.42
CA MET A 107 -1.89 7.04 5.45
C MET A 107 -0.49 7.65 5.62
N ASN A 108 0.54 6.81 5.52
CA ASN A 108 1.95 7.23 5.50
C ASN A 108 2.24 8.05 4.23
N LEU A 109 3.21 8.95 4.32
CA LEU A 109 3.54 9.86 3.22
C LEU A 109 4.50 9.17 2.26
N SER A 110 4.37 9.47 0.97
CA SER A 110 5.43 9.27 -0.02
C SER A 110 6.57 10.28 0.19
N ARG A 111 7.22 10.22 1.35
CA ARG A 111 8.30 11.15 1.77
C ARG A 111 9.50 11.13 0.83
N SER A 112 9.78 9.97 0.25
CA SER A 112 10.89 9.76 -0.67
C SER A 112 10.40 9.01 -1.89
N PRO A 113 10.94 9.28 -3.10
CA PRO A 113 10.66 8.46 -4.26
C PRO A 113 11.10 7.01 -4.04
N LEU A 114 11.97 6.70 -3.08
CA LEU A 114 12.51 5.36 -2.85
C LEU A 114 11.66 4.48 -1.92
N GLY A 115 10.61 5.00 -1.28
CA GLY A 115 9.82 4.28 -0.27
C GLY A 115 9.17 3.00 -0.81
N GLY A 116 9.41 1.86 -0.16
CA GLY A 116 8.95 0.53 -0.62
C GLY A 116 7.42 0.36 -0.64
N ARG A 117 6.70 1.10 0.22
CA ARG A 117 5.23 1.06 0.37
C ARG A 117 4.51 2.31 -0.15
N ASN A 118 5.16 3.13 -0.96
CA ASN A 118 4.51 4.32 -1.52
C ASN A 118 3.22 3.98 -2.30
N PHE A 119 3.15 2.80 -2.93
CA PHE A 119 1.94 2.31 -3.60
C PHE A 119 0.72 2.20 -2.67
N GLU A 120 0.96 2.06 -1.38
CA GLU A 120 -0.06 1.86 -0.36
C GLU A 120 -0.61 3.18 0.20
N GLY A 121 0.14 4.27 0.05
CA GLY A 121 -0.24 5.62 0.47
C GLY A 121 -0.80 6.48 -0.68
N TYR A 122 -1.26 7.68 -0.34
CA TYR A 122 -1.95 8.59 -1.26
C TYR A 122 -1.07 9.74 -1.79
N GLY A 123 0.25 9.68 -1.59
CA GLY A 123 1.21 10.64 -2.13
C GLY A 123 1.94 11.47 -1.08
N GLU A 124 2.36 12.68 -1.46
CA GLU A 124 3.27 13.52 -0.66
C GLU A 124 2.59 14.66 0.10
N ASP A 125 1.31 14.92 -0.19
CA ASP A 125 0.58 16.05 0.39
C ASP A 125 -0.36 15.63 1.52
N PRO A 126 -0.19 16.15 2.76
CA PRO A 126 -0.99 15.76 3.90
C PRO A 126 -2.48 16.12 3.78
N PHE A 127 -2.83 17.19 3.07
CA PHE A 127 -4.23 17.54 2.84
C PHE A 127 -4.87 16.52 1.89
N LEU A 128 -4.22 16.22 0.76
CA LEU A 128 -4.70 15.20 -0.19
C LEU A 128 -4.86 13.83 0.48
N ILE A 129 -3.85 13.38 1.23
CA ILE A 129 -3.89 12.09 1.96
C ILE A 129 -5.06 12.07 2.95
N GLY A 130 -5.22 13.15 3.74
CA GLY A 130 -6.32 13.28 4.70
C GLY A 130 -7.67 13.21 4.01
N THR A 131 -7.89 13.98 2.94
CA THR A 131 -9.16 13.99 2.19
C THR A 131 -9.50 12.61 1.61
N MET A 132 -8.53 11.95 0.94
CA MET A 132 -8.77 10.64 0.33
C MET A 132 -9.00 9.55 1.39
N SER A 133 -8.24 9.58 2.49
CA SER A 133 -8.37 8.61 3.58
C SER A 133 -9.72 8.75 4.29
N THR A 134 -10.20 9.98 4.53
CA THR A 134 -11.54 10.23 5.09
C THR A 134 -12.63 9.61 4.21
N ALA A 135 -12.54 9.81 2.89
CA ALA A 135 -13.49 9.22 1.94
C ALA A 135 -13.44 7.68 1.93
N MET A 136 -12.23 7.09 1.93
CA MET A 136 -12.05 5.64 2.00
C MET A 136 -12.69 5.05 3.27
N ILE A 137 -12.44 5.67 4.44
CA ILE A 137 -13.00 5.23 5.72
C ILE A 137 -14.53 5.32 5.72
N ARG A 138 -15.11 6.41 5.19
CA ARG A 138 -16.58 6.53 5.02
C ARG A 138 -17.14 5.41 4.17
N GLY A 139 -16.51 5.14 3.02
CA GLY A 139 -16.89 4.07 2.12
C GLY A 139 -16.91 2.71 2.81
N ILE A 140 -15.79 2.33 3.45
CA ILE A 140 -15.67 1.06 4.17
C ILE A 140 -16.75 0.94 5.25
N GLN A 141 -16.88 1.97 6.10
CA GLN A 141 -17.77 1.93 7.25
C GLN A 141 -19.26 2.03 6.88
N SER A 142 -19.59 2.54 5.69
CA SER A 142 -20.97 2.51 5.16
C SER A 142 -21.53 1.09 5.01
N GLN A 143 -20.65 0.08 4.96
CA GLN A 143 -21.01 -1.33 4.81
C GLN A 143 -21.13 -2.07 6.14
N GLY A 144 -21.03 -1.38 7.28
CA GLY A 144 -21.19 -1.97 8.62
C GLY A 144 -19.96 -2.72 9.14
N VAL A 145 -18.78 -2.46 8.57
CA VAL A 145 -17.47 -2.97 9.04
C VAL A 145 -16.57 -1.81 9.44
N GLY A 146 -15.57 -2.05 10.28
CA GLY A 146 -14.62 -1.03 10.73
C GLY A 146 -13.46 -0.80 9.78
N ALA A 147 -13.00 0.45 9.72
CA ALA A 147 -11.71 0.82 9.13
C ALA A 147 -10.61 0.95 10.19
N CYS A 148 -9.36 0.88 9.76
CA CYS A 148 -8.17 1.00 10.60
C CYS A 148 -7.21 2.03 9.99
N MET A 149 -7.07 3.19 10.63
CA MET A 149 -6.05 4.16 10.21
C MET A 149 -4.66 3.60 10.51
N LYS A 150 -3.81 3.44 9.48
CA LYS A 150 -2.45 2.92 9.66
C LYS A 150 -1.39 3.65 8.82
N HIS A 151 -0.11 3.63 9.17
CA HIS A 151 0.44 3.19 10.45
C HIS A 151 0.78 4.45 11.24
N PHE A 152 0.19 4.59 12.41
CA PHE A 152 0.34 5.77 13.27
C PHE A 152 1.58 5.58 14.16
N ILE A 153 2.73 6.18 13.90
CA ILE A 153 3.03 7.17 12.86
C ILE A 153 4.47 7.02 12.34
N LEU A 154 4.81 7.70 11.23
CA LEU A 154 6.14 7.75 10.62
C LEU A 154 6.65 6.40 10.07
N ASN A 155 5.77 5.53 9.56
CA ASN A 155 6.20 4.32 8.85
C ASN A 155 6.46 4.61 7.36
N ASP A 156 7.35 5.57 7.08
CA ASP A 156 7.60 6.08 5.72
C ASP A 156 8.85 5.46 5.06
N THR A 157 9.47 4.46 5.70
CA THR A 157 10.62 3.67 5.21
C THR A 157 10.45 2.20 5.62
N GLU A 158 10.75 1.29 4.71
CA GLU A 158 10.77 -0.15 5.03
C GLU A 158 12.13 -0.59 5.59
N THR A 159 13.20 0.12 5.21
CA THR A 159 14.54 -0.12 5.72
C THR A 159 14.54 -0.06 7.23
N ARG A 160 14.82 -1.20 7.87
CA ARG A 160 14.97 -1.31 9.33
C ARG A 160 13.73 -0.84 10.11
N ARG A 161 12.53 -0.88 9.50
CA ARG A 161 11.26 -0.36 10.07
C ARG A 161 10.94 -0.82 11.50
N PHE A 162 11.38 -2.02 11.88
CA PHE A 162 11.19 -2.58 13.23
C PHE A 162 12.03 -1.89 14.32
N ASN A 163 13.08 -1.14 13.97
CA ASN A 163 14.07 -0.66 14.94
C ASN A 163 14.57 0.77 14.69
N VAL A 164 14.44 1.27 13.46
CA VAL A 164 14.90 2.60 13.06
C VAL A 164 14.32 3.66 13.96
N ASP A 165 15.19 4.53 14.46
CA ASP A 165 14.84 5.69 15.26
C ASP A 165 14.70 6.92 14.39
N GLN A 166 13.47 7.43 14.32
CA GLN A 166 13.09 8.54 13.48
C GLN A 166 13.05 9.81 14.31
N THR A 167 14.05 10.66 14.09
CA THR A 167 14.15 11.96 14.74
C THR A 167 13.44 13.02 13.92
N ILE A 168 12.47 13.69 14.54
CA ILE A 168 11.58 14.68 13.90
C ILE A 168 11.20 15.80 14.87
N ASP A 169 11.09 17.03 14.38
CA ASP A 169 10.65 18.15 15.21
C ASP A 169 9.11 18.18 15.39
N GLY A 170 8.65 18.76 16.49
CA GLY A 170 7.25 18.75 16.89
C GLY A 170 6.30 19.53 15.96
N ARG A 171 6.82 20.46 15.13
CA ARG A 171 6.01 21.20 14.15
C ARG A 171 5.82 20.36 12.90
N THR A 172 6.90 19.83 12.33
CA THR A 172 6.83 18.94 11.16
C THR A 172 5.96 17.72 11.44
N LEU A 173 6.14 17.08 12.61
CA LEU A 173 5.32 15.95 13.02
C LEU A 173 3.82 16.26 12.95
N ARG A 174 3.40 17.45 13.41
CA ARG A 174 2.00 17.85 13.47
C ARG A 174 1.44 18.34 12.14
N GLU A 175 2.15 19.24 11.47
CA GLU A 175 1.70 19.87 10.22
C GLU A 175 1.72 18.92 9.03
N VAL A 176 2.60 17.92 9.05
CA VAL A 176 2.80 17.01 7.91
C VAL A 176 2.28 15.61 8.23
N TYR A 177 2.81 14.95 9.25
CA TYR A 177 2.58 13.51 9.43
C TYR A 177 1.30 13.19 10.21
N VAL A 178 0.94 14.01 11.20
CA VAL A 178 -0.28 13.84 12.00
C VAL A 178 -1.51 14.41 11.30
N LYS A 179 -1.33 15.46 10.47
CA LYS A 179 -2.43 16.16 9.78
C LYS A 179 -3.41 15.21 9.05
N PRO A 180 -2.97 14.23 8.25
CA PRO A 180 -3.88 13.29 7.59
C PRO A 180 -4.76 12.50 8.58
N PHE A 181 -4.17 12.03 9.68
CA PHE A 181 -4.89 11.28 10.72
C PHE A 181 -5.90 12.17 11.45
N ALA A 182 -5.54 13.43 11.72
CA ALA A 182 -6.45 14.40 12.31
C ALA A 182 -7.68 14.66 11.42
N MET A 183 -7.47 14.78 10.11
CA MET A 183 -8.56 14.94 9.12
C MET A 183 -9.46 13.70 9.05
N ALA A 184 -8.87 12.50 9.06
CA ALA A 184 -9.59 11.24 8.99
C ALA A 184 -10.54 10.99 10.17
N LEU A 185 -10.35 11.69 11.30
CA LEU A 185 -11.27 11.63 12.43
C LEU A 185 -12.70 12.08 12.09
N GLU A 186 -12.88 12.89 11.05
CA GLU A 186 -14.22 13.27 10.55
C GLU A 186 -15.02 12.05 10.08
N ALA A 187 -14.35 10.99 9.64
CA ALA A 187 -14.98 9.73 9.26
C ALA A 187 -15.19 8.77 10.45
N SER A 188 -14.80 9.17 11.67
CA SER A 188 -14.93 8.36 12.89
C SER A 188 -14.43 6.91 12.69
N PRO A 189 -13.13 6.71 12.39
CA PRO A 189 -12.55 5.38 12.19
C PRO A 189 -12.73 4.49 13.42
N TRP A 190 -12.97 3.19 13.22
CA TRP A 190 -13.21 2.26 14.33
C TRP A 190 -11.93 1.95 15.10
N THR A 191 -10.80 1.87 14.42
CA THR A 191 -9.52 1.48 15.02
C THR A 191 -8.36 2.28 14.42
N ALA A 192 -7.22 2.25 15.11
CA ALA A 192 -5.93 2.69 14.58
C ALA A 192 -4.87 1.61 14.82
N MET A 193 -3.87 1.57 13.96
CA MET A 193 -2.72 0.68 14.09
C MET A 193 -1.47 1.50 14.36
N VAL A 194 -0.79 1.22 15.47
CA VAL A 194 0.47 1.88 15.81
C VAL A 194 1.62 1.30 14.98
N SER A 195 2.51 2.17 14.52
CA SER A 195 3.62 1.83 13.62
C SER A 195 4.75 1.05 14.31
N TYR A 196 5.63 0.45 13.50
CA TYR A 196 6.83 -0.25 13.96
C TYR A 196 7.97 0.62 14.54
N PRO A 197 8.38 1.75 13.90
CA PRO A 197 9.63 2.41 14.23
C PRO A 197 9.59 3.14 15.57
N LYS A 198 10.75 3.63 15.99
CA LYS A 198 10.85 4.59 17.10
C LYS A 198 10.63 6.00 16.58
N VAL A 199 10.01 6.83 17.42
CA VAL A 199 9.83 8.26 17.20
C VAL A 199 10.55 8.98 18.33
N ASN A 200 11.61 9.71 17.99
CA ASN A 200 12.45 10.44 18.94
C ASN A 200 12.91 9.56 20.13
N GLY A 201 13.45 8.36 19.83
CA GLY A 201 14.09 7.46 20.80
C GLY A 201 13.22 6.35 21.37
N ILE A 202 11.90 6.37 21.19
CA ILE A 202 10.97 5.39 21.80
C ILE A 202 10.08 4.77 20.72
N HIS A 203 9.91 3.44 20.73
CA HIS A 203 8.98 2.76 19.82
C HIS A 203 7.58 3.35 19.93
N ALA A 204 6.91 3.55 18.79
CA ALA A 204 5.60 4.17 18.76
C ALA A 204 4.59 3.45 19.67
N ASP A 205 4.65 2.10 19.75
CA ASP A 205 3.74 1.28 20.55
C ASP A 205 3.88 1.45 22.07
N MET A 206 5.02 1.96 22.55
CA MET A 206 5.29 2.18 23.98
C MET A 206 5.52 3.65 24.33
N SER A 207 5.32 4.56 23.38
CA SER A 207 5.51 5.99 23.56
C SER A 207 4.24 6.67 24.08
N THR A 208 4.27 7.13 25.32
CA THR A 208 3.19 7.95 25.90
C THR A 208 3.06 9.29 25.16
N PHE A 209 4.14 9.81 24.57
CA PHE A 209 4.05 10.97 23.69
C PHE A 209 3.20 10.67 22.45
N VAL A 210 3.47 9.57 21.75
CA VAL A 210 2.74 9.21 20.52
C VAL A 210 1.29 8.84 20.83
N LEU A 211 1.06 7.94 21.78
CA LEU A 211 -0.26 7.35 21.99
C LEU A 211 -1.12 8.12 22.99
N GLN A 212 -0.57 8.56 24.13
CA GLN A 212 -1.37 9.33 25.10
C GLN A 212 -1.47 10.79 24.70
N GLN A 213 -0.35 11.48 24.50
CA GLN A 213 -0.36 12.91 24.23
C GLN A 213 -0.89 13.21 22.82
N LEU A 214 -0.26 12.71 21.75
CA LEU A 214 -0.70 13.04 20.40
C LEU A 214 -2.06 12.41 20.05
N LEU A 215 -2.19 11.08 20.16
CA LEU A 215 -3.39 10.40 19.67
C LEU A 215 -4.62 10.56 20.59
N ARG A 216 -4.46 10.31 21.90
CA ARG A 216 -5.61 10.31 22.82
C ARG A 216 -5.98 11.73 23.27
N GLN A 217 -5.00 12.57 23.61
CA GLN A 217 -5.26 13.92 24.15
C GLN A 217 -5.36 14.99 23.06
N GLU A 218 -4.43 15.09 22.11
CA GLU A 218 -4.51 16.14 21.09
C GLU A 218 -5.54 15.81 20.01
N LEU A 219 -5.51 14.58 19.49
CA LEU A 219 -6.45 14.13 18.46
C LEU A 219 -7.80 13.67 19.01
N GLN A 220 -7.93 13.45 20.33
CA GLN A 220 -9.19 12.99 20.95
C GLN A 220 -9.71 11.70 20.31
N PHE A 221 -8.80 10.78 19.95
CA PHE A 221 -9.13 9.45 19.48
C PHE A 221 -9.16 8.50 20.67
N ASP A 222 -10.34 8.10 21.15
CA ASP A 222 -10.53 7.21 22.31
C ASP A 222 -11.08 5.83 21.93
N ARG A 223 -10.57 5.26 20.83
CA ARG A 223 -10.97 3.94 20.32
C ARG A 223 -9.78 2.99 20.26
N LEU A 224 -10.02 1.70 20.01
CA LEU A 224 -8.98 0.67 20.07
C LEU A 224 -7.76 1.01 19.18
N VAL A 225 -6.57 0.92 19.79
CA VAL A 225 -5.27 0.95 19.10
C VAL A 225 -4.64 -0.44 19.18
N MET A 226 -4.32 -1.01 18.03
CA MET A 226 -3.61 -2.30 17.94
C MET A 226 -2.16 -2.10 17.51
N SER A 227 -1.26 -3.00 17.91
CA SER A 227 0.06 -3.08 17.31
C SER A 227 -0.03 -3.47 15.84
N ASP A 228 0.92 -3.02 15.03
CA ASP A 228 1.24 -3.72 13.78
C ASP A 228 1.73 -5.17 14.11
N TRP A 229 1.78 -6.04 13.11
CA TRP A 229 2.06 -7.47 13.29
C TRP A 229 3.48 -7.69 13.81
N GLY A 230 3.61 -8.14 15.07
CA GLY A 230 4.89 -8.26 15.76
C GLY A 230 5.40 -6.94 16.34
N GLY A 231 4.68 -5.82 16.18
CA GLY A 231 5.10 -4.48 16.62
C GLY A 231 4.85 -4.17 18.10
N CYS A 232 4.62 -5.18 18.96
CA CYS A 232 4.45 -4.98 20.40
C CYS A 232 5.77 -5.23 21.15
N ASN A 233 6.46 -4.15 21.47
CA ASN A 233 7.85 -4.18 21.94
C ASN A 233 7.96 -4.44 23.45
N SER A 234 6.97 -4.03 24.25
CA SER A 234 6.96 -4.21 25.70
C SER A 234 5.65 -4.80 26.24
N THR A 235 5.75 -5.47 27.39
CA THR A 235 4.57 -5.91 28.16
C THR A 235 3.96 -4.75 28.94
N VAL A 236 4.75 -4.00 29.71
CA VAL A 236 4.23 -2.98 30.62
C VAL A 236 4.10 -1.63 29.93
N GLU A 237 5.19 -1.13 29.32
CA GLU A 237 5.22 0.21 28.74
C GLU A 237 4.21 0.37 27.59
N SER A 238 4.06 -0.64 26.73
CA SER A 238 3.08 -0.60 25.64
C SER A 238 1.63 -0.54 26.15
N LEU A 239 1.31 -1.16 27.30
CA LEU A 239 -0.04 -1.06 27.89
C LEU A 239 -0.30 0.35 28.42
N ILE A 240 0.66 0.86 29.19
CA ILE A 240 0.57 2.18 29.82
C ILE A 240 0.51 3.27 28.75
N ALA A 241 1.25 3.12 27.65
CA ALA A 241 1.20 4.03 26.51
C ALA A 241 -0.14 3.97 25.78
N GLY A 242 -0.90 2.88 25.85
CA GLY A 242 -2.23 2.75 25.24
C GLY A 242 -2.27 1.93 23.95
N THR A 243 -1.30 1.05 23.73
CA THR A 243 -1.42 -0.06 22.78
C THR A 243 -2.31 -1.13 23.40
N ASP A 244 -3.59 -1.09 23.03
CA ASP A 244 -4.66 -1.89 23.65
C ASP A 244 -4.57 -3.37 23.25
N LEU A 245 -4.25 -3.67 21.99
CA LEU A 245 -4.29 -5.02 21.42
C LEU A 245 -2.94 -5.43 20.79
N GLU A 246 -2.34 -6.54 21.23
CA GLU A 246 -1.15 -7.17 20.60
C GLU A 246 -1.59 -8.07 19.44
N MET A 247 -1.05 -7.82 18.24
CA MET A 247 -1.23 -8.67 17.06
C MET A 247 0.12 -9.15 16.48
N PRO A 248 0.19 -10.36 15.90
CA PRO A 248 -0.82 -11.43 15.94
C PRO A 248 -0.73 -12.30 17.21
N GLY A 249 -1.72 -13.17 17.38
CA GLY A 249 -1.64 -14.30 18.30
C GLY A 249 -0.69 -15.42 17.83
N PRO A 250 -0.32 -16.37 18.71
CA PRO A 250 -0.56 -16.33 20.16
C PRO A 250 0.23 -15.19 20.83
N PRO A 251 -0.20 -14.71 22.01
CA PRO A 251 0.45 -13.59 22.68
C PRO A 251 1.90 -13.90 23.09
N VAL A 252 2.80 -12.95 22.87
CA VAL A 252 4.15 -12.96 23.46
C VAL A 252 4.23 -12.02 24.65
N ARG A 253 3.50 -10.89 24.62
CA ARG A 253 3.51 -9.86 25.68
C ARG A 253 2.26 -9.92 26.54
N ARG A 254 1.09 -10.15 25.94
CA ARG A 254 -0.27 -10.07 26.54
C ARG A 254 -0.80 -11.43 26.98
N GLY A 255 0.03 -12.17 27.73
CA GLY A 255 -0.32 -13.46 28.33
C GLY A 255 0.26 -13.57 29.73
N GLU A 256 0.96 -14.67 30.02
CA GLU A 256 1.61 -14.90 31.33
C GLU A 256 2.52 -13.75 31.78
N ARG A 257 3.20 -13.07 30.84
CA ARG A 257 4.04 -11.90 31.17
C ARG A 257 3.23 -10.74 31.73
N LEU A 258 2.07 -10.44 31.15
CA LEU A 258 1.21 -9.38 31.65
C LEU A 258 0.55 -9.78 32.98
N LEU A 259 0.16 -11.04 33.12
CA LEU A 259 -0.35 -11.56 34.39
C LEU A 259 0.69 -11.44 35.51
N SER A 260 1.97 -11.76 35.24
CA SER A 260 3.06 -11.55 36.20
C SER A 260 3.20 -10.07 36.56
N ALA A 261 3.31 -9.18 35.56
CA ALA A 261 3.47 -7.75 35.81
C ALA A 261 2.34 -7.14 36.65
N ILE A 262 1.11 -7.66 36.52
CA ILE A 262 -0.03 -7.25 37.36
C ILE A 262 0.14 -7.76 38.80
N ARG A 263 0.51 -9.05 38.98
CA ARG A 263 0.76 -9.63 40.32
C ARG A 263 1.92 -8.94 41.04
N ASP A 264 2.92 -8.52 40.27
CA ASP A 264 4.12 -7.83 40.77
C ASP A 264 3.88 -6.33 41.04
N GLY A 265 2.69 -5.81 40.69
CA GLY A 265 2.30 -4.41 40.93
C GLY A 265 2.84 -3.40 39.93
N GLU A 266 3.48 -3.86 38.85
CA GLU A 266 3.96 -3.00 37.75
C GLU A 266 2.80 -2.49 36.88
N VAL A 267 1.70 -3.25 36.82
CA VAL A 267 0.47 -2.88 36.10
C VAL A 267 -0.72 -2.89 37.05
N ASP A 268 -1.33 -1.71 37.23
CA ASP A 268 -2.61 -1.59 37.94
C ASP A 268 -3.79 -1.98 37.03
N GLU A 269 -4.63 -2.90 37.51
CA GLU A 269 -5.77 -3.42 36.76
C GLU A 269 -6.77 -2.33 36.39
N ASN A 270 -7.10 -1.43 37.31
CA ASN A 270 -8.13 -0.41 37.09
C ASN A 270 -7.63 0.75 36.21
N LYS A 271 -6.38 1.16 36.41
CA LYS A 271 -5.77 2.30 35.74
C LYS A 271 -5.21 1.96 34.38
N HIS A 272 -4.65 0.77 34.19
CA HIS A 272 -3.94 0.40 32.97
C HIS A 272 -4.66 -0.68 32.15
N LEU A 273 -5.15 -1.76 32.79
CA LEU A 273 -5.77 -2.88 32.07
C LEU A 273 -7.22 -2.58 31.63
N ASN A 274 -8.08 -2.21 32.58
CA ASN A 274 -9.52 -2.01 32.36
C ASN A 274 -9.84 -0.98 31.24
N PRO A 275 -9.10 0.13 31.07
CA PRO A 275 -9.32 1.03 29.92
C PRO A 275 -9.13 0.35 28.56
N SER A 276 -8.08 -0.46 28.40
CA SER A 276 -7.85 -1.19 27.14
C SER A 276 -8.88 -2.29 26.92
N VAL A 277 -9.24 -3.04 27.96
CA VAL A 277 -10.30 -4.07 27.87
C VAL A 277 -11.63 -3.45 27.48
N ARG A 278 -11.97 -2.29 28.05
CA ARG A 278 -13.18 -1.54 27.68
C ARG A 278 -13.19 -1.16 26.21
N ARG A 279 -12.08 -0.68 25.65
CA ARG A 279 -11.99 -0.34 24.21
C ARG A 279 -12.14 -1.56 23.31
N VAL A 280 -11.61 -2.72 23.72
CA VAL A 280 -11.86 -4.00 23.03
C VAL A 280 -13.36 -4.33 23.08
N LEU A 281 -13.98 -4.31 24.26
CA LEU A 281 -15.42 -4.58 24.40
C LEU A 281 -16.29 -3.60 23.61
N GLN A 282 -15.97 -2.30 23.59
CA GLN A 282 -16.69 -1.32 22.76
C GLN A 282 -16.57 -1.61 21.25
N LEU A 283 -15.41 -2.07 20.79
CA LEU A 283 -15.24 -2.50 19.40
C LEU A 283 -16.08 -3.75 19.11
N LEU A 284 -16.06 -4.74 20.01
CA LEU A 284 -16.88 -5.95 19.91
C LEU A 284 -18.38 -5.64 19.91
N GLU A 285 -18.82 -4.72 20.76
CA GLU A 285 -20.21 -4.25 20.81
C GLU A 285 -20.61 -3.63 19.48
N ARG A 286 -19.75 -2.75 18.93
CA ARG A 286 -19.99 -2.10 17.64
C ARG A 286 -20.05 -3.10 16.49
N ALA A 287 -19.26 -4.18 16.57
CA ALA A 287 -19.28 -5.28 15.61
C ALA A 287 -20.42 -6.30 15.86
N ALA A 288 -21.29 -6.07 16.86
CA ALA A 288 -22.35 -7.00 17.28
C ALA A 288 -21.82 -8.39 17.69
N LEU A 289 -20.69 -8.42 18.41
CA LEU A 289 -19.99 -9.63 18.89
C LEU A 289 -20.09 -9.82 20.41
N LEU A 290 -20.88 -8.98 21.09
CA LEU A 290 -21.21 -9.14 22.50
C LEU A 290 -22.65 -9.64 22.65
N PRO A 291 -22.98 -10.32 23.75
CA PRO A 291 -24.36 -10.64 24.07
C PRO A 291 -25.20 -9.39 24.32
N SER A 292 -26.50 -9.49 24.06
CA SER A 292 -27.49 -8.49 24.49
C SER A 292 -27.63 -8.44 26.01
N LEU A 293 -28.15 -7.31 26.52
CA LEU A 293 -28.42 -7.15 27.95
C LEU A 293 -29.46 -8.18 28.46
N GLU A 294 -30.37 -8.63 27.59
CA GLU A 294 -31.37 -9.65 27.91
C GLU A 294 -30.74 -11.03 28.07
N GLU A 295 -29.80 -11.40 27.19
CA GLU A 295 -29.02 -12.63 27.28
C GLU A 295 -28.18 -12.65 28.57
N LEU A 296 -27.51 -11.53 28.90
CA LEU A 296 -26.74 -11.41 30.14
C LEU A 296 -27.58 -11.53 31.41
N ASN A 297 -28.83 -11.05 31.37
CA ASN A 297 -29.77 -11.15 32.49
C ASN A 297 -30.52 -12.50 32.54
N GLY A 298 -30.24 -13.43 31.62
CA GLY A 298 -30.90 -14.73 31.55
C GLY A 298 -32.37 -14.65 31.10
N LEU A 299 -32.76 -13.56 30.42
CA LEU A 299 -34.13 -13.29 29.98
C LEU A 299 -34.42 -13.81 28.56
N SER A 300 -33.38 -14.18 27.81
CA SER A 300 -33.49 -14.87 26.51
C SER A 300 -32.53 -16.07 26.47
N GLN A 301 -32.96 -17.16 25.83
CA GLN A 301 -32.13 -18.36 25.56
C GLN A 301 -31.76 -18.51 24.08
N GLU A 302 -32.19 -17.59 23.23
CA GLU A 302 -31.77 -17.59 21.82
C GLU A 302 -30.34 -17.07 21.75
N SER A 303 -29.38 -17.97 21.54
CA SER A 303 -27.99 -17.61 21.20
C SER A 303 -27.99 -17.01 19.78
N GLY A 304 -28.27 -15.72 19.67
CA GLY A 304 -28.66 -15.06 18.42
C GLY A 304 -27.52 -14.76 17.43
N HIS A 305 -26.26 -15.02 17.77
CA HIS A 305 -25.13 -14.59 16.93
C HIS A 305 -24.19 -15.74 16.57
N LYS A 306 -24.60 -16.58 15.60
CA LYS A 306 -23.66 -17.39 14.81
C LYS A 306 -23.14 -16.57 13.63
N PHE A 307 -22.20 -15.66 13.88
CA PHE A 307 -21.45 -15.01 12.80
C PHE A 307 -20.21 -15.85 12.43
N SER A 308 -20.46 -17.09 11.98
CA SER A 308 -19.52 -17.78 11.10
C SER A 308 -20.23 -18.04 9.78
N SER A 309 -20.58 -16.97 9.07
CA SER A 309 -20.85 -17.13 7.65
C SER A 309 -19.56 -17.61 6.98
N PRO A 310 -19.58 -18.69 6.18
CA PRO A 310 -18.40 -19.10 5.42
C PRO A 310 -17.94 -17.92 4.55
N GLU A 311 -16.63 -17.83 4.28
CA GLU A 311 -16.13 -16.84 3.33
C GLU A 311 -16.84 -17.06 1.98
N LEU A 312 -17.62 -16.08 1.53
CA LEU A 312 -18.31 -16.13 0.25
C LEU A 312 -17.62 -15.17 -0.73
N PRO A 313 -16.76 -15.66 -1.64
CA PRO A 313 -16.28 -14.83 -2.74
C PRO A 313 -17.49 -14.43 -3.59
N SER A 314 -17.58 -13.14 -3.93
CA SER A 314 -18.66 -12.60 -4.74
C SER A 314 -18.08 -11.84 -5.91
N ASP A 315 -17.90 -12.53 -7.03
CA ASP A 315 -17.53 -11.92 -8.30
C ASP A 315 -18.66 -11.00 -8.78
N ASN A 316 -18.50 -9.68 -8.62
CA ASN A 316 -19.59 -8.71 -8.77
C ASN A 316 -19.28 -7.72 -9.89
N ALA A 317 -20.04 -7.81 -10.98
CA ALA A 317 -19.89 -6.92 -12.14
C ALA A 317 -20.00 -5.42 -11.79
N ALA A 318 -20.78 -5.04 -10.77
CA ALA A 318 -20.84 -3.66 -10.32
C ALA A 318 -19.53 -3.20 -9.66
N PHE A 319 -18.85 -4.09 -8.93
CA PHE A 319 -17.52 -3.80 -8.39
C PHE A 319 -16.51 -3.63 -9.50
N HIS A 320 -16.53 -4.51 -10.50
CA HIS A 320 -15.64 -4.44 -11.67
C HIS A 320 -15.79 -3.10 -12.40
N LYS A 321 -17.04 -2.65 -12.58
CA LYS A 321 -17.32 -1.34 -13.17
C LYS A 321 -16.73 -0.21 -12.32
N THR A 322 -16.99 -0.19 -11.02
CA THR A 322 -16.47 0.86 -10.11
C THR A 322 -14.94 0.90 -10.12
N VAL A 323 -14.26 -0.25 -10.04
CA VAL A 323 -12.79 -0.28 -10.01
C VAL A 323 -12.19 0.03 -11.38
N ARG A 324 -12.89 -0.27 -12.49
CA ARG A 324 -12.50 0.19 -13.84
C ARG A 324 -12.62 1.70 -13.96
N GLU A 325 -13.72 2.30 -13.54
CA GLU A 325 -13.92 3.75 -13.57
C GLU A 325 -12.88 4.49 -12.70
N ALA A 326 -12.54 3.92 -11.53
CA ALA A 326 -11.47 4.43 -10.69
C ALA A 326 -10.10 4.31 -11.37
N ALA A 327 -9.82 3.18 -12.03
CA ALA A 327 -8.58 2.98 -12.78
C ALA A 327 -8.44 3.98 -13.93
N GLU A 328 -9.48 4.15 -14.74
CA GLU A 328 -9.54 5.12 -15.85
C GLU A 328 -9.33 6.56 -15.35
N SER A 329 -9.95 6.91 -14.23
CA SER A 329 -9.85 8.24 -13.62
C SER A 329 -8.49 8.53 -12.98
N GLY A 330 -7.74 7.49 -12.61
CA GLY A 330 -6.42 7.58 -11.97
C GLY A 330 -5.25 7.63 -12.96
N LEU A 331 -5.45 7.21 -14.23
CA LEU A 331 -4.43 7.32 -15.27
C LEU A 331 -4.06 8.80 -15.51
N VAL A 332 -2.76 9.08 -15.58
CA VAL A 332 -2.23 10.43 -15.81
C VAL A 332 -1.51 10.48 -17.15
N LEU A 333 -1.98 11.36 -18.05
CA LEU A 333 -1.27 11.68 -19.27
C LEU A 333 -0.22 12.76 -18.97
N LEU A 334 1.05 12.44 -19.13
CA LEU A 334 2.15 13.37 -18.84
C LEU A 334 2.59 14.15 -20.08
N LYS A 335 2.65 13.46 -21.22
CA LYS A 335 3.09 14.01 -22.50
C LYS A 335 2.22 13.43 -23.62
N ASN A 336 1.88 14.25 -24.61
CA ASN A 336 1.19 13.83 -25.82
C ASN A 336 1.48 14.78 -26.98
N GLU A 337 2.28 14.34 -27.95
CA GLU A 337 2.59 15.06 -29.19
C GLU A 337 1.59 14.68 -30.29
N ASP A 338 0.29 14.89 -30.01
CA ASP A 338 -0.83 14.57 -30.90
C ASP A 338 -0.92 13.10 -31.36
N LEU A 339 -0.36 12.18 -30.56
CA LEU A 339 -0.37 10.74 -30.85
C LEU A 339 -1.59 10.01 -30.24
N LEU A 340 -2.11 10.54 -29.14
CA LEU A 340 -3.29 10.04 -28.44
C LEU A 340 -4.48 11.03 -28.54
N PRO A 341 -5.74 10.54 -28.63
CA PRO A 341 -6.13 9.13 -28.68
C PRO A 341 -5.69 8.45 -29.99
N LEU A 342 -5.49 7.14 -29.94
CA LEU A 342 -5.02 6.36 -31.09
C LEU A 342 -5.99 6.52 -32.28
N PRO A 343 -5.48 6.80 -33.49
CA PRO A 343 -6.32 6.95 -34.66
C PRO A 343 -6.93 5.61 -35.09
N SER A 344 -8.14 5.64 -35.63
CA SER A 344 -8.86 4.45 -36.10
C SER A 344 -8.29 3.84 -37.40
N SER A 345 -7.38 4.54 -38.09
CA SER A 345 -6.85 4.14 -39.40
C SER A 345 -5.46 3.48 -39.35
N LEU A 346 -5.06 2.91 -38.21
CA LEU A 346 -3.75 2.26 -38.08
C LEU A 346 -3.69 0.96 -38.89
N GLY A 347 -2.61 0.77 -39.65
CA GLY A 347 -2.33 -0.45 -40.41
C GLY A 347 -1.57 -1.48 -39.58
N ARG A 348 -0.59 -1.04 -38.79
CA ARG A 348 0.20 -1.91 -37.91
C ARG A 348 0.56 -1.24 -36.58
N VAL A 349 0.36 -1.97 -35.49
CA VAL A 349 0.70 -1.53 -34.12
C VAL A 349 1.60 -2.58 -33.47
N ALA A 350 2.69 -2.12 -32.84
CA ALA A 350 3.51 -2.95 -31.98
C ALA A 350 3.16 -2.71 -30.52
N ILE A 351 2.71 -3.74 -29.80
CA ILE A 351 2.58 -3.71 -28.35
C ILE A 351 3.86 -4.33 -27.77
N LEU A 352 4.60 -3.58 -26.98
CA LEU A 352 5.95 -3.94 -26.56
C LEU A 352 6.07 -3.91 -25.05
N GLY A 353 7.10 -4.61 -24.57
CA GLY A 353 7.62 -4.43 -23.22
C GLY A 353 7.25 -5.53 -22.24
N PRO A 354 8.02 -5.62 -21.13
CA PRO A 354 7.91 -6.71 -20.16
C PRO A 354 6.56 -6.74 -19.45
N ASN A 355 5.92 -5.58 -19.29
CA ASN A 355 4.67 -5.46 -18.52
C ASN A 355 3.41 -5.66 -19.36
N ALA A 356 3.53 -5.81 -20.69
CA ALA A 356 2.35 -5.84 -21.56
C ALA A 356 1.46 -7.09 -21.35
N ARG A 357 2.08 -8.26 -21.11
CA ARG A 357 1.39 -9.52 -20.78
C ARG A 357 1.48 -9.90 -19.30
N LYS A 358 2.39 -9.26 -18.55
CA LYS A 358 2.58 -9.46 -17.11
C LYS A 358 2.47 -8.09 -16.42
N PRO A 359 1.27 -7.51 -16.33
CA PRO A 359 1.13 -6.18 -15.74
C PRO A 359 1.40 -6.23 -14.24
N THR A 360 1.92 -5.12 -13.71
CA THR A 360 1.94 -4.93 -12.26
C THR A 360 0.61 -4.34 -11.82
N ALA A 361 -0.29 -5.22 -11.37
CA ALA A 361 -1.64 -4.83 -10.98
C ALA A 361 -1.74 -4.30 -9.53
N GLY A 362 -0.75 -4.57 -8.69
CA GLY A 362 -0.70 -4.12 -7.30
C GLY A 362 0.65 -4.41 -6.65
N GLY A 363 0.88 -3.80 -5.48
CA GLY A 363 2.11 -4.03 -4.70
C GLY A 363 2.18 -5.42 -4.06
N SER A 364 3.29 -5.69 -3.38
CA SER A 364 3.52 -6.93 -2.62
C SER A 364 3.22 -6.75 -1.12
N GLY A 365 3.57 -7.75 -0.30
CA GLY A 365 3.37 -7.69 1.16
C GLY A 365 1.92 -7.91 1.61
N SER A 366 1.57 -7.28 2.72
CA SER A 366 0.23 -7.29 3.34
C SER A 366 -0.87 -6.72 2.44
N ALA A 367 -0.54 -5.88 1.45
CA ALA A 367 -1.51 -5.40 0.47
C ALA A 367 -1.78 -6.41 -0.67
N ALA A 368 -0.99 -7.48 -0.80
CA ALA A 368 -1.21 -8.48 -1.83
C ALA A 368 -2.46 -9.31 -1.53
N VAL A 369 -3.28 -9.51 -2.56
CA VAL A 369 -4.54 -10.27 -2.51
C VAL A 369 -4.62 -11.27 -3.66
N ASN A 370 -5.58 -12.19 -3.58
CA ASN A 370 -5.90 -13.13 -4.65
C ASN A 370 -7.07 -12.56 -5.49
N PRO A 371 -6.84 -11.97 -6.67
CA PRO A 371 -7.91 -11.35 -7.46
C PRO A 371 -8.72 -12.38 -8.25
N PHE A 372 -9.96 -12.05 -8.60
CA PHE A 372 -10.78 -12.86 -9.52
C PHE A 372 -10.11 -13.05 -10.89
N TYR A 373 -9.46 -11.99 -11.40
CA TYR A 373 -8.69 -11.99 -12.63
C TYR A 373 -7.75 -10.78 -12.65
N ILE A 374 -6.84 -10.75 -13.63
CA ILE A 374 -6.06 -9.55 -13.97
C ILE A 374 -6.09 -9.42 -15.49
N THR A 375 -6.58 -8.30 -15.99
CA THR A 375 -6.58 -8.00 -17.43
C THR A 375 -5.22 -7.49 -17.87
N THR A 376 -4.71 -7.99 -18.99
CA THR A 376 -3.39 -7.60 -19.51
C THR A 376 -3.51 -6.46 -20.52
N PRO A 377 -2.58 -5.47 -20.50
CA PRO A 377 -2.51 -4.45 -21.54
C PRO A 377 -2.52 -5.00 -22.95
N GLU A 378 -1.73 -6.04 -23.24
CA GLU A 378 -1.59 -6.58 -24.58
C GLU A 378 -2.88 -7.19 -25.11
N GLU A 379 -3.57 -7.99 -24.30
CA GLU A 379 -4.84 -8.61 -24.69
C GLU A 379 -5.91 -7.55 -24.92
N CYS A 380 -6.13 -6.66 -23.96
CA CYS A 380 -7.19 -5.65 -24.03
C CYS A 380 -6.94 -4.62 -25.15
N LEU A 381 -5.68 -4.20 -25.37
CA LEU A 381 -5.35 -3.30 -26.47
C LEU A 381 -5.50 -4.00 -27.82
N THR A 382 -5.08 -5.26 -27.94
CA THR A 382 -5.24 -6.03 -29.18
C THR A 382 -6.72 -6.17 -29.55
N GLU A 383 -7.57 -6.50 -28.58
CA GLU A 383 -9.01 -6.60 -28.78
C GLU A 383 -9.60 -5.25 -29.17
N ALA A 384 -9.31 -4.19 -28.40
CA ALA A 384 -9.83 -2.85 -28.66
C ALA A 384 -9.40 -2.32 -30.04
N LEU A 385 -8.13 -2.52 -30.42
CA LEU A 385 -7.59 -2.11 -31.72
C LEU A 385 -8.25 -2.85 -32.88
N ARG A 386 -8.45 -4.17 -32.77
CA ARG A 386 -9.15 -4.96 -33.81
C ARG A 386 -10.61 -4.58 -33.94
N ASN A 387 -11.26 -4.23 -32.82
CA ASN A 387 -12.63 -3.75 -32.82
C ASN A 387 -12.74 -2.37 -33.49
N ALA A 388 -11.79 -1.47 -33.24
CA ALA A 388 -11.75 -0.14 -33.85
C ALA A 388 -11.31 -0.17 -35.32
N SER A 389 -10.40 -1.08 -35.69
CA SER A 389 -9.86 -1.26 -37.04
C SER A 389 -9.70 -2.75 -37.38
N PRO A 390 -10.72 -3.39 -37.99
CA PRO A 390 -10.70 -4.83 -38.29
C PRO A 390 -9.54 -5.32 -39.19
N GLY A 391 -8.81 -4.40 -39.83
CA GLY A 391 -7.64 -4.69 -40.67
C GLY A 391 -6.28 -4.47 -40.00
N VAL A 392 -6.23 -3.98 -38.77
CA VAL A 392 -4.97 -3.66 -38.08
C VAL A 392 -4.17 -4.93 -37.78
N ARG A 393 -2.87 -4.88 -38.05
CA ARG A 393 -1.92 -5.92 -37.65
C ARG A 393 -1.33 -5.55 -36.30
N VAL A 394 -1.57 -6.38 -35.28
CA VAL A 394 -0.97 -6.19 -33.97
C VAL A 394 0.12 -7.22 -33.77
N SER A 395 1.34 -6.77 -33.44
CA SER A 395 2.44 -7.64 -33.01
C SER A 395 2.76 -7.40 -31.54
N TYR A 396 3.26 -8.44 -30.87
CA TYR A 396 3.75 -8.36 -29.49
C TYR A 396 5.19 -8.84 -29.39
N GLU A 397 6.03 -8.07 -28.70
CA GLU A 397 7.37 -8.50 -28.29
C GLU A 397 7.67 -8.03 -26.86
N GLN A 398 8.24 -8.91 -26.03
CA GLN A 398 8.53 -8.59 -24.63
C GLN A 398 9.70 -7.61 -24.48
N GLY A 399 10.68 -7.65 -25.38
CA GLY A 399 11.86 -6.78 -25.39
C GLY A 399 12.94 -7.16 -24.38
N ILE A 400 12.61 -7.34 -23.11
CA ILE A 400 13.54 -7.74 -22.03
C ILE A 400 12.84 -8.68 -21.04
N PRO A 401 13.56 -9.37 -20.15
CA PRO A 401 12.93 -10.14 -19.07
C PRO A 401 12.04 -9.27 -18.17
N PHE A 402 10.90 -9.82 -17.75
CA PHE A 402 9.98 -9.11 -16.83
C PHE A 402 10.48 -9.11 -15.39
N THR A 403 11.09 -10.19 -14.92
CA THR A 403 11.48 -10.37 -13.52
C THR A 403 12.95 -10.04 -13.30
N LEU A 404 13.30 -9.58 -12.09
CA LEU A 404 14.70 -9.30 -11.70
C LEU A 404 15.44 -10.55 -11.19
N ARG A 405 14.70 -11.65 -11.09
CA ARG A 405 15.14 -12.96 -10.59
C ARG A 405 14.31 -14.04 -11.28
N PRO A 406 14.75 -15.30 -11.29
CA PRO A 406 13.97 -16.40 -11.83
C PRO A 406 12.54 -16.42 -11.25
N PRO A 407 11.49 -16.51 -12.08
CA PRO A 407 10.11 -16.58 -11.61
C PRO A 407 9.85 -17.90 -10.90
N LEU A 408 8.71 -17.98 -10.20
CA LEU A 408 8.23 -19.25 -9.64
C LEU A 408 8.01 -20.28 -10.77
N PHE A 409 8.10 -21.56 -10.41
CA PHE A 409 8.02 -22.66 -11.38
C PHE A 409 6.67 -22.75 -12.13
N GLY A 410 5.57 -22.34 -11.49
CA GLY A 410 4.23 -22.46 -12.06
C GLY A 410 3.94 -23.88 -12.54
N ASP A 411 3.43 -23.99 -13.76
CA ASP A 411 2.98 -25.26 -14.36
C ASP A 411 4.13 -26.24 -14.66
N SER A 412 5.39 -25.79 -14.52
CA SER A 412 6.57 -26.64 -14.75
C SER A 412 6.88 -27.55 -13.57
N LEU A 413 6.24 -27.35 -12.42
CA LEU A 413 6.45 -28.12 -11.19
C LEU A 413 5.20 -28.91 -10.82
N ILE A 414 5.36 -30.22 -10.72
CA ILE A 414 4.31 -31.17 -10.36
C ILE A 414 4.74 -31.91 -9.09
N ILE A 415 3.80 -32.27 -8.22
CA ILE A 415 4.15 -33.05 -7.05
C ILE A 415 4.64 -34.47 -7.43
N PRO A 416 5.42 -35.16 -6.58
CA PRO A 416 6.09 -36.40 -6.96
C PRO A 416 5.19 -37.54 -7.46
N ASP A 417 3.94 -37.61 -6.99
CA ASP A 417 2.98 -38.64 -7.43
C ASP A 417 2.28 -38.31 -8.77
N GLY A 418 2.56 -37.13 -9.34
CA GLY A 418 1.99 -36.68 -10.61
C GLY A 418 0.53 -36.21 -10.54
N SER A 419 -0.09 -36.17 -9.36
CA SER A 419 -1.54 -35.95 -9.25
C SER A 419 -1.99 -34.49 -9.40
N LYS A 420 -1.09 -33.52 -9.17
CA LYS A 420 -1.39 -32.08 -9.28
C LYS A 420 -0.12 -31.24 -9.42
N GLN A 421 -0.31 -30.05 -9.97
CA GLN A 421 0.70 -28.99 -9.98
C GLN A 421 1.07 -28.56 -8.57
N GLY A 422 2.33 -28.12 -8.41
CA GLY A 422 2.84 -27.51 -7.20
C GLY A 422 3.90 -28.35 -6.50
N VAL A 423 4.08 -28.12 -5.20
CA VAL A 423 5.13 -28.74 -4.39
C VAL A 423 4.56 -29.49 -3.18
N GLN A 424 5.11 -30.67 -2.91
CA GLN A 424 4.86 -31.43 -1.70
C GLN A 424 5.83 -30.99 -0.61
N VAL A 425 5.34 -30.70 0.61
CA VAL A 425 6.16 -30.29 1.74
C VAL A 425 5.98 -31.29 2.89
N ASP A 426 7.04 -32.06 3.16
CA ASP A 426 7.09 -33.05 4.23
C ASP A 426 7.80 -32.47 5.46
N PHE A 427 7.17 -32.58 6.63
CA PHE A 427 7.66 -32.02 7.88
C PHE A 427 8.33 -33.08 8.76
N PHE A 428 9.41 -32.70 9.44
CA PHE A 428 10.18 -33.54 10.35
C PHE A 428 10.36 -32.85 11.71
N ALA A 429 10.42 -33.63 12.78
CA ALA A 429 10.80 -33.13 14.09
C ALA A 429 12.31 -32.88 14.17
N GLY A 430 12.72 -31.74 14.74
CA GLY A 430 14.14 -31.34 14.78
C GLY A 430 14.67 -30.80 13.45
N TYR A 431 15.98 -30.53 13.40
CA TYR A 431 16.62 -29.79 12.29
C TYR A 431 17.35 -30.66 11.27
N GLU A 432 17.37 -31.98 11.48
CA GLU A 432 18.25 -32.90 10.75
C GLU A 432 17.54 -33.69 9.64
N PHE A 433 16.26 -33.43 9.38
CA PHE A 433 15.44 -34.17 8.39
C PHE A 433 15.41 -35.69 8.65
N GLN A 434 15.45 -36.09 9.94
CA GLN A 434 15.48 -37.49 10.38
C GLN A 434 14.16 -37.92 11.02
N GLY A 435 13.94 -39.24 11.08
CA GLY A 435 12.73 -39.83 11.64
C GLY A 435 11.56 -39.88 10.65
N PRO A 436 10.36 -40.26 11.12
CA PRO A 436 9.18 -40.31 10.25
C PRO A 436 8.70 -38.91 9.87
N VAL A 437 8.10 -38.80 8.68
CA VAL A 437 7.35 -37.60 8.27
C VAL A 437 6.19 -37.40 9.25
N VAL A 438 6.17 -36.23 9.90
CA VAL A 438 5.16 -35.85 10.90
C VAL A 438 3.85 -35.44 10.23
N ALA A 439 3.96 -34.74 9.10
CA ALA A 439 2.85 -34.31 8.28
C ALA A 439 3.34 -33.98 6.86
N THR A 440 2.42 -34.01 5.90
CA THR A 440 2.65 -33.61 4.51
C THR A 440 1.62 -32.56 4.12
N THR A 441 2.07 -31.49 3.46
CA THR A 441 1.19 -30.46 2.88
C THR A 441 1.49 -30.29 1.39
N PHE A 442 0.54 -29.69 0.67
CA PHE A 442 0.67 -29.45 -0.77
C PHE A 442 0.41 -27.98 -1.05
N TRP A 443 1.33 -27.37 -1.79
CA TRP A 443 1.31 -25.94 -2.12
C TRP A 443 1.19 -25.80 -3.62
N ALA A 444 0.41 -24.80 -4.08
CA ALA A 444 0.13 -24.66 -5.51
C ALA A 444 1.35 -24.25 -6.34
N ASP A 445 2.39 -23.69 -5.72
CA ASP A 445 3.64 -23.31 -6.37
C ASP A 445 4.82 -23.31 -5.38
N SER A 446 5.99 -22.95 -5.90
CA SER A 446 7.32 -22.81 -5.30
C SER A 446 7.51 -21.59 -4.37
N LEU A 447 6.41 -20.98 -3.91
CA LEU A 447 6.39 -20.02 -2.81
C LEU A 447 5.72 -20.68 -1.60
N VAL A 448 6.54 -21.26 -0.72
CA VAL A 448 6.11 -21.86 0.54
C VAL A 448 6.28 -20.82 1.63
N TYR A 449 5.24 -20.04 1.92
CA TYR A 449 5.29 -18.97 2.91
C TYR A 449 4.40 -19.30 4.11
N MET A 450 4.96 -19.89 5.18
CA MET A 450 4.21 -20.29 6.36
C MET A 450 3.90 -19.07 7.26
N MET A 451 2.77 -18.42 6.99
CA MET A 451 2.28 -17.23 7.70
C MET A 451 0.81 -17.34 8.10
N SER A 452 0.07 -18.30 7.55
CA SER A 452 -1.33 -18.55 7.88
C SER A 452 -1.46 -19.54 9.02
N ASP A 453 -2.59 -19.47 9.73
CA ASP A 453 -2.96 -20.52 10.67
C ASP A 453 -3.12 -21.86 9.97
N GLY A 454 -2.38 -22.87 10.47
CA GLY A 454 -2.41 -24.23 9.95
C GLY A 454 -1.34 -24.54 8.91
N ASP A 455 -0.56 -23.55 8.45
CA ASP A 455 0.56 -23.78 7.52
C ASP A 455 1.65 -24.68 8.16
N VAL A 456 1.82 -24.57 9.49
CA VAL A 456 2.68 -25.44 10.29
C VAL A 456 1.81 -26.49 11.03
N PRO A 457 2.15 -27.79 10.96
CA PRO A 457 1.43 -28.84 11.66
C PRO A 457 1.27 -28.54 13.16
N PRO A 458 0.08 -28.75 13.76
CA PRO A 458 -0.16 -28.45 15.17
C PRO A 458 0.82 -29.12 16.14
N SER A 459 1.30 -30.33 15.80
CA SER A 459 2.27 -31.09 16.60
C SER A 459 3.66 -30.43 16.69
N LEU A 460 3.99 -29.56 15.73
CA LEU A 460 5.29 -28.88 15.59
C LEU A 460 5.26 -27.41 16.02
N LYS A 461 4.09 -26.81 16.24
CA LYS A 461 3.99 -25.40 16.68
C LYS A 461 4.80 -25.17 17.96
N GLY A 462 5.71 -24.19 17.92
CA GLY A 462 6.59 -23.82 19.03
C GLY A 462 7.72 -24.82 19.34
N LYS A 463 7.97 -25.82 18.47
CA LYS A 463 9.03 -26.82 18.65
C LYS A 463 10.04 -26.74 17.49
N PRO A 464 11.28 -27.20 17.69
CA PRO A 464 12.24 -27.41 16.60
C PRO A 464 11.67 -28.29 15.48
N TYR A 465 11.74 -27.83 14.24
CA TYR A 465 11.33 -28.59 13.08
C TYR A 465 12.11 -28.22 11.81
N SER A 466 11.99 -29.06 10.81
CA SER A 466 12.52 -28.89 9.46
C SER A 466 11.50 -29.40 8.46
N TYR A 467 11.63 -28.98 7.20
CA TYR A 467 10.77 -29.48 6.13
C TYR A 467 11.48 -29.62 4.81
N ARG A 468 10.99 -30.56 4.01
CA ARG A 468 11.51 -30.90 2.69
C ARG A 468 10.44 -30.61 1.66
N ALA A 469 10.72 -29.67 0.77
CA ALA A 469 9.89 -29.35 -0.39
C ALA A 469 10.35 -30.20 -1.58
N THR A 470 9.45 -30.96 -2.20
CA THR A 470 9.75 -31.87 -3.32
C THR A 470 8.76 -31.74 -4.45
N GLY A 471 9.27 -31.89 -5.67
CA GLY A 471 8.48 -31.94 -6.88
C GLY A 471 9.27 -32.49 -8.06
N VAL A 472 8.63 -32.55 -9.21
CA VAL A 472 9.20 -33.02 -10.47
C VAL A 472 9.12 -31.89 -11.48
N VAL A 473 10.27 -31.56 -12.05
CA VAL A 473 10.42 -30.49 -13.04
C VAL A 473 10.64 -31.14 -14.40
N THR A 474 9.85 -30.74 -15.40
CA THR A 474 10.01 -31.21 -16.78
C THR A 474 10.14 -30.00 -17.72
N PRO A 475 11.37 -29.55 -18.03
CA PRO A 475 11.58 -28.46 -18.98
C PRO A 475 11.01 -28.81 -20.36
N LYS A 476 10.40 -27.84 -21.02
CA LYS A 476 9.81 -28.03 -22.35
C LYS A 476 10.84 -28.02 -23.48
N VAL A 477 11.97 -27.36 -23.26
CA VAL A 477 13.06 -27.21 -24.23
C VAL A 477 14.39 -27.52 -23.57
N SER A 478 15.36 -28.00 -24.35
CA SER A 478 16.72 -28.17 -23.85
C SER A 478 17.42 -26.82 -23.79
N GLY A 479 18.16 -26.55 -22.73
CA GLY A 479 18.85 -25.27 -22.57
C GLY A 479 19.49 -25.10 -21.20
N GLN A 480 20.15 -23.97 -21.03
CA GLN A 480 20.70 -23.55 -19.74
C GLN A 480 19.57 -22.93 -18.92
N TYR A 481 19.32 -23.47 -17.72
CA TYR A 481 18.29 -22.97 -16.81
C TYR A 481 18.92 -22.42 -15.54
N THR A 482 18.50 -21.24 -15.12
CA THR A 482 18.85 -20.64 -13.83
C THR A 482 17.84 -21.07 -12.77
N PHE A 483 18.34 -21.61 -11.67
CA PHE A 483 17.58 -21.87 -10.44
C PHE A 483 17.93 -20.79 -9.42
N SER A 484 16.93 -20.34 -8.64
CA SER A 484 17.17 -19.48 -7.48
C SER A 484 16.56 -20.06 -6.22
N ILE A 485 17.15 -19.79 -5.05
CA ILE A 485 16.50 -19.97 -3.75
C ILE A 485 16.65 -18.73 -2.87
N ALA A 486 15.58 -18.35 -2.19
CA ALA A 486 15.59 -17.42 -1.07
C ALA A 486 14.80 -18.05 0.09
N ASN A 487 15.31 -17.95 1.30
CA ASN A 487 14.76 -18.70 2.44
C ASN A 487 14.86 -17.95 3.76
N THR A 488 13.97 -18.33 4.68
CA THR A 488 14.22 -18.21 6.12
C THR A 488 14.99 -19.44 6.58
N GLY A 489 15.71 -19.36 7.70
CA GLY A 489 16.44 -20.53 8.24
C GLY A 489 17.58 -20.98 7.33
N LYS A 490 17.76 -22.30 7.15
CA LYS A 490 18.89 -22.87 6.42
C LYS A 490 18.43 -23.80 5.30
N ALA A 491 18.64 -23.40 4.04
CA ALA A 491 18.13 -24.13 2.90
C ALA A 491 19.21 -24.68 1.97
N LYS A 492 18.94 -25.85 1.37
CA LYS A 492 19.72 -26.45 0.28
C LYS A 492 18.81 -26.97 -0.82
N LEU A 493 19.12 -26.66 -2.08
CA LEU A 493 18.39 -27.12 -3.27
C LEU A 493 19.18 -28.19 -4.00
N PHE A 494 18.49 -29.26 -4.40
CA PHE A 494 19.02 -30.41 -5.11
C PHE A 494 18.20 -30.71 -6.36
N ILE A 495 18.89 -31.18 -7.40
CA ILE A 495 18.30 -31.76 -8.63
C ILE A 495 18.86 -33.17 -8.81
N ASP A 496 18.00 -34.17 -8.96
CA ASP A 496 18.38 -35.59 -9.04
C ASP A 496 19.35 -36.01 -7.90
N ASP A 497 19.04 -35.56 -6.67
CA ASP A 497 19.85 -35.73 -5.44
C ASP A 497 21.24 -35.07 -5.45
N GLN A 498 21.61 -34.35 -6.51
CA GLN A 498 22.84 -33.56 -6.57
C GLN A 498 22.60 -32.15 -6.02
N LEU A 499 23.44 -31.73 -5.08
CA LEU A 499 23.38 -30.38 -4.51
C LEU A 499 23.69 -29.34 -5.58
N LEU A 500 22.74 -28.45 -5.85
CA LEU A 500 22.89 -27.36 -6.81
C LEU A 500 23.14 -26.03 -6.10
N ILE A 501 22.36 -25.72 -5.06
CA ILE A 501 22.52 -24.47 -4.29
C ILE A 501 22.55 -24.77 -2.80
N ASP A 502 23.55 -24.23 -2.11
CA ASP A 502 23.65 -24.26 -0.65
C ASP A 502 23.45 -22.83 -0.12
N ASN A 503 22.36 -22.56 0.59
CA ASN A 503 22.06 -21.25 1.17
C ASN A 503 21.87 -21.36 2.70
N THR A 504 22.77 -22.07 3.39
CA THR A 504 22.67 -22.26 4.84
C THR A 504 23.23 -21.12 5.68
N ASP A 505 24.24 -20.41 5.19
CA ASP A 505 25.02 -19.44 5.98
C ASP A 505 24.91 -18.01 5.43
N TRP A 506 23.72 -17.65 4.94
CA TRP A 506 23.42 -16.31 4.44
C TRP A 506 23.45 -15.27 5.57
N THR A 507 23.83 -14.04 5.24
CA THR A 507 23.97 -12.93 6.19
C THR A 507 23.31 -11.63 5.72
N THR A 508 22.71 -11.62 4.53
CA THR A 508 22.04 -10.43 3.97
C THR A 508 20.53 -10.59 4.08
N ILE A 509 19.85 -9.65 4.75
CA ILE A 509 18.38 -9.60 4.77
C ILE A 509 17.88 -8.81 3.57
N THR A 510 16.82 -9.31 2.94
CA THR A 510 16.06 -8.58 1.93
C THR A 510 14.62 -8.37 2.38
N GLY A 511 13.83 -7.59 1.63
CA GLY A 511 12.40 -7.40 1.92
C GLY A 511 11.53 -8.65 1.78
N GLY A 512 12.06 -9.75 1.23
CA GLY A 512 11.34 -11.02 1.14
C GLY A 512 10.86 -11.51 2.51
N PHE A 513 9.68 -12.15 2.54
CA PHE A 513 9.04 -12.63 3.77
C PHE A 513 8.94 -11.54 4.85
N LEU A 514 8.56 -10.32 4.47
CA LEU A 514 8.43 -9.15 5.36
C LEU A 514 9.73 -8.80 6.09
N GLY A 515 10.85 -8.84 5.37
CA GLY A 515 12.17 -8.58 5.96
C GLY A 515 12.76 -9.78 6.70
N CYS A 516 12.31 -11.00 6.42
CA CYS A 516 12.81 -12.23 7.06
C CYS A 516 13.62 -13.13 6.11
N SER A 517 13.73 -12.78 4.83
CA SER A 517 14.39 -13.60 3.82
C SER A 517 15.87 -13.29 3.67
N SER A 518 16.64 -14.32 3.27
CA SER A 518 17.91 -14.14 2.58
C SER A 518 17.74 -13.39 1.25
N GLU A 519 18.86 -12.98 0.66
CA GLU A 519 18.94 -12.71 -0.78
C GLU A 519 18.68 -13.98 -1.60
N ASP A 520 18.29 -13.81 -2.88
CA ASP A 520 18.22 -14.92 -3.83
C ASP A 520 19.64 -15.40 -4.14
N ARG A 521 19.88 -16.70 -3.96
CA ARG A 521 21.10 -17.37 -4.40
C ARG A 521 20.81 -18.19 -5.64
N GLU A 522 21.63 -18.01 -6.68
CA GLU A 522 21.38 -18.58 -8.00
C GLU A 522 22.45 -19.59 -8.41
N SER A 523 22.06 -20.54 -9.26
CA SER A 523 22.96 -21.44 -9.98
C SER A 523 22.29 -21.94 -11.25
N SER A 524 23.06 -22.17 -12.30
CA SER A 524 22.52 -22.63 -13.58
C SER A 524 22.92 -24.07 -13.89
N LEU A 525 21.99 -24.80 -14.52
CA LEU A 525 22.15 -26.19 -14.93
C LEU A 525 21.57 -26.38 -16.33
N PHE A 526 22.30 -27.09 -17.19
CA PHE A 526 21.76 -27.50 -18.49
C PHE A 526 20.75 -28.62 -18.28
N LEU A 527 19.54 -28.45 -18.81
CA LEU A 527 18.50 -29.48 -18.78
C LEU A 527 18.09 -29.88 -20.19
N GLU A 528 17.69 -31.14 -20.34
CA GLU A 528 17.17 -31.72 -21.58
C GLU A 528 15.64 -31.58 -21.61
N GLY A 529 15.12 -31.00 -22.69
CA GLY A 529 13.68 -30.85 -22.90
C GLY A 529 12.97 -32.20 -22.90
N GLY A 530 11.87 -32.30 -22.17
CA GLY A 530 11.05 -33.51 -22.03
C GLY A 530 11.58 -34.53 -21.04
N ARG A 531 12.80 -34.37 -20.51
CA ARG A 531 13.30 -35.19 -19.39
C ARG A 531 12.75 -34.64 -18.08
N SER A 532 12.28 -35.53 -17.20
CA SER A 532 11.86 -35.16 -15.85
C SER A 532 13.04 -35.23 -14.88
N TYR A 533 13.10 -34.26 -13.97
CA TYR A 533 14.12 -34.09 -12.95
C TYR A 533 13.47 -34.03 -11.57
N ALA A 534 14.04 -34.71 -10.58
CA ALA A 534 13.57 -34.64 -9.20
C ALA A 534 14.12 -33.37 -8.52
N LEU A 535 13.22 -32.48 -8.08
CA LEU A 535 13.55 -31.29 -7.30
C LEU A 535 13.37 -31.59 -5.81
N ARG A 536 14.35 -31.19 -5.00
CA ARG A 536 14.26 -31.23 -3.54
C ARG A 536 14.87 -29.97 -2.94
N VAL A 537 14.16 -29.33 -2.01
CA VAL A 537 14.70 -28.26 -1.17
C VAL A 537 14.54 -28.64 0.30
N ASP A 538 15.65 -28.76 1.01
CA ASP A 538 15.69 -29.07 2.44
C ASP A 538 15.83 -27.76 3.21
N ASN A 539 14.89 -27.43 4.11
CA ASN A 539 14.95 -26.24 4.95
C ASN A 539 14.84 -26.55 6.46
N ALA A 540 15.85 -26.15 7.23
CA ALA A 540 15.83 -26.21 8.68
C ALA A 540 15.36 -24.87 9.27
N VAL A 541 14.28 -24.90 10.06
CA VAL A 541 13.65 -23.69 10.60
C VAL A 541 14.41 -23.21 11.83
N THR A 542 15.39 -22.37 11.58
CA THR A 542 16.28 -21.79 12.59
C THR A 542 16.30 -20.28 12.45
N LEU A 543 16.66 -19.59 13.52
CA LEU A 543 16.91 -18.15 13.46
C LEU A 543 18.20 -17.89 12.67
N PRO A 544 18.30 -16.77 11.93
CA PRO A 544 19.52 -16.41 11.22
C PRO A 544 20.67 -16.15 12.21
N VAL A 545 21.91 -16.21 11.71
CA VAL A 545 23.15 -16.06 12.51
C VAL A 545 23.38 -14.61 12.98
N MET A 546 22.55 -13.67 12.55
CA MET A 546 22.70 -12.24 12.85
C MET A 546 22.28 -11.87 14.29
N LYS A 547 22.78 -10.73 14.80
CA LYS A 547 22.52 -10.27 16.17
C LYS A 547 21.04 -9.91 16.40
N SER A 548 20.32 -10.91 16.90
CA SER A 548 19.16 -11.00 17.80
C SER A 548 17.93 -10.09 17.76
N PHE A 549 17.83 -8.90 17.14
CA PHE A 549 16.62 -8.07 17.38
C PHE A 549 15.97 -7.36 16.19
N ASP A 550 16.28 -7.75 14.97
CA ASP A 550 15.97 -6.87 13.84
C ASP A 550 14.59 -7.01 13.21
N ASN A 551 13.86 -8.08 13.50
CA ASN A 551 12.46 -8.27 13.11
C ASN A 551 11.78 -9.28 14.04
N THR A 552 10.74 -8.86 14.75
CA THR A 552 10.04 -9.68 15.74
C THR A 552 9.22 -10.82 15.12
N LEU A 553 9.07 -10.84 13.80
CA LEU A 553 8.41 -11.92 13.05
C LEU A 553 9.34 -13.10 12.74
N PHE A 554 10.67 -12.97 12.83
CA PHE A 554 11.61 -14.07 12.56
C PHE A 554 11.28 -15.39 13.28
N PRO A 555 10.87 -15.38 14.57
CA PRO A 555 10.52 -16.63 15.27
C PRO A 555 9.18 -17.23 14.83
N ARG A 556 8.36 -16.48 14.07
CA ARG A 556 6.99 -16.85 13.70
C ARG A 556 6.82 -17.17 12.22
N VAL A 557 7.72 -16.68 11.39
CA VAL A 557 7.67 -16.84 9.93
C VAL A 557 8.69 -17.88 9.48
N SER A 558 8.24 -18.80 8.64
CA SER A 558 9.13 -19.67 7.87
C SER A 558 8.77 -19.62 6.39
N GLY A 559 9.77 -19.56 5.52
CA GLY A 559 9.58 -19.33 4.09
C GLY A 559 10.63 -20.00 3.21
N LEU A 560 10.18 -20.54 2.08
CA LEU A 560 11.01 -20.86 0.91
C LEU A 560 10.41 -20.20 -0.33
N ARG A 561 11.24 -19.53 -1.10
CA ARG A 561 10.98 -19.14 -2.48
C ARG A 561 12.03 -19.82 -3.34
N PHE A 562 11.63 -20.49 -4.39
CA PHE A 562 12.59 -21.02 -5.36
C PHE A 562 12.10 -20.77 -6.79
N GLY A 563 13.01 -20.29 -7.63
CA GLY A 563 12.71 -19.86 -8.98
C GLY A 563 13.39 -20.70 -10.04
N PHE A 564 12.86 -20.62 -11.26
CA PHE A 564 13.33 -21.36 -12.43
C PHE A 564 13.04 -20.59 -13.72
N SER A 565 14.08 -20.31 -14.50
CA SER A 565 13.97 -19.69 -15.82
C SER A 565 14.95 -20.28 -16.80
N LEU A 566 14.52 -20.43 -18.06
CA LEU A 566 15.43 -20.62 -19.18
C LEU A 566 16.25 -19.35 -19.36
N GLU A 567 17.56 -19.46 -19.56
CA GLU A 567 18.40 -18.32 -19.94
C GLU A 567 18.05 -17.91 -21.38
N GLU A 568 17.49 -16.71 -21.51
CA GLU A 568 17.15 -16.11 -22.80
C GLU A 568 18.21 -15.11 -23.24
N ASP A 569 18.44 -15.02 -24.56
CA ASP A 569 19.29 -13.98 -25.13
C ASP A 569 18.56 -12.63 -25.12
N GLU A 570 18.84 -11.81 -24.11
CA GLU A 570 18.22 -10.50 -23.94
C GLU A 570 18.50 -9.55 -25.13
N ASP A 571 19.67 -9.64 -25.77
CA ASP A 571 19.97 -8.81 -26.94
C ASP A 571 19.07 -9.21 -28.12
N ALA A 572 18.85 -10.50 -28.32
CA ALA A 572 17.91 -10.99 -29.32
C ALA A 572 16.46 -10.58 -29.00
N MET A 573 16.04 -10.58 -27.72
CA MET A 573 14.72 -10.08 -27.31
C MET A 573 14.56 -8.60 -27.63
N MET A 574 15.58 -7.78 -27.31
CA MET A 574 15.56 -6.34 -27.53
C MET A 574 15.51 -6.03 -29.03
N GLN A 575 16.33 -6.72 -29.84
CA GLN A 575 16.34 -6.55 -31.30
C GLN A 575 14.99 -6.86 -31.93
N ARG A 576 14.27 -7.90 -31.46
CA ARG A 576 12.92 -8.20 -31.94
C ARG A 576 11.93 -7.08 -31.62
N ALA A 577 11.95 -6.55 -30.40
CA ALA A 577 11.09 -5.43 -30.02
C ALA A 577 11.37 -4.16 -30.84
N VAL A 578 12.66 -3.81 -31.02
CA VAL A 578 13.09 -2.68 -31.84
C VAL A 578 12.67 -2.85 -33.30
N GLN A 579 12.82 -4.05 -33.86
CA GLN A 579 12.39 -4.34 -35.23
C GLN A 579 10.87 -4.26 -35.37
N SER A 580 10.12 -4.79 -34.41
CA SER A 580 8.65 -4.70 -34.39
C SER A 580 8.17 -3.24 -34.32
N ALA A 581 8.83 -2.40 -33.52
CA ALA A 581 8.57 -0.96 -33.45
C ALA A 581 8.80 -0.29 -34.81
N ARG A 582 9.95 -0.54 -35.44
CA ARG A 582 10.35 0.06 -36.73
C ARG A 582 9.36 -0.23 -37.86
N GLU A 583 8.75 -1.41 -37.85
CA GLU A 583 7.83 -1.83 -38.91
C GLU A 583 6.37 -1.39 -38.68
N SER A 584 6.07 -0.76 -37.54
CA SER A 584 4.71 -0.40 -37.12
C SER A 584 4.45 1.10 -37.27
N ASP A 585 3.20 1.49 -37.44
CA ASP A 585 2.80 2.90 -37.51
C ASP A 585 2.95 3.57 -36.14
N VAL A 586 2.66 2.81 -35.08
CA VAL A 586 2.74 3.21 -33.66
C VAL A 586 3.31 2.06 -32.85
N ALA A 587 4.16 2.37 -31.88
CA ALA A 587 4.62 1.45 -30.84
C ALA A 587 4.02 1.84 -29.50
N ILE A 588 3.38 0.90 -28.80
CA ILE A 588 2.87 1.05 -27.44
C ILE A 588 3.77 0.23 -26.53
N LEU A 589 4.65 0.88 -25.79
CA LEU A 589 5.64 0.23 -24.92
C LEU A 589 5.19 0.30 -23.46
N ILE A 590 4.87 -0.85 -22.87
CA ILE A 590 4.44 -0.97 -21.48
C ILE A 590 5.61 -1.47 -20.63
N VAL A 591 6.09 -0.60 -19.76
CA VAL A 591 7.26 -0.81 -18.88
C VAL A 591 6.90 -0.44 -17.45
N GLY A 592 7.75 -0.79 -16.48
CA GLY A 592 7.49 -0.40 -15.10
C GLY A 592 8.25 -1.21 -14.07
N HIS A 593 7.90 -0.96 -12.82
CA HIS A 593 8.29 -1.79 -11.69
C HIS A 593 7.37 -3.01 -11.58
N ASN A 594 7.76 -3.95 -10.73
CA ASN A 594 6.98 -5.13 -10.36
C ASN A 594 7.18 -5.47 -8.87
N LYS A 595 6.63 -6.62 -8.45
CA LYS A 595 6.72 -7.12 -7.06
C LYS A 595 8.14 -7.47 -6.59
N ASP A 596 9.13 -7.56 -7.48
CA ASP A 596 10.53 -7.74 -7.11
C ASP A 596 11.21 -6.43 -6.73
N SER A 597 10.72 -5.29 -7.22
CA SER A 597 11.34 -3.97 -7.03
C SER A 597 10.55 -3.00 -6.16
N GLU A 598 9.23 -3.16 -6.03
CA GLU A 598 8.37 -2.33 -5.17
C GLU A 598 7.53 -3.23 -4.25
N GLY A 599 7.70 -3.08 -2.94
CA GLY A 599 7.13 -4.02 -2.00
C GLY A 599 7.36 -3.71 -0.54
N GLU A 600 6.52 -4.32 0.30
CA GLU A 600 6.73 -4.33 1.74
C GLU A 600 8.01 -5.11 2.10
N GLY A 601 8.76 -4.58 3.06
CA GLY A 601 9.98 -5.17 3.62
C GLY A 601 11.27 -4.57 3.08
N GLY A 602 11.25 -3.79 1.99
CA GLY A 602 12.46 -3.15 1.46
C GLY A 602 12.17 -1.90 0.64
N ASP A 603 13.01 -0.88 0.81
CA ASP A 603 12.97 0.33 -0.02
C ASP A 603 13.74 0.12 -1.34
N ARG A 604 13.44 0.95 -2.33
CA ARG A 604 14.12 0.91 -3.62
C ARG A 604 15.54 1.45 -3.49
N PRO A 605 16.53 0.86 -4.19
CA PRO A 605 17.91 1.34 -4.13
C PRO A 605 18.14 2.63 -4.92
N ASN A 606 17.29 2.93 -5.91
CA ASN A 606 17.38 4.09 -6.80
C ASN A 606 16.02 4.36 -7.48
N MET A 607 15.98 5.39 -8.34
CA MET A 607 14.79 5.77 -9.11
C MET A 607 14.70 5.10 -10.50
N GLU A 608 15.67 4.26 -10.86
CA GLU A 608 15.74 3.67 -12.19
C GLU A 608 14.64 2.62 -12.39
N LEU A 609 14.16 2.51 -13.63
CA LEU A 609 13.34 1.37 -14.01
C LEU A 609 14.18 0.09 -14.00
N PRO A 610 13.60 -1.08 -13.63
CA PRO A 610 14.35 -2.32 -13.45
C PRO A 610 15.10 -2.80 -14.69
N GLY A 611 16.27 -3.41 -14.51
CA GLY A 611 17.03 -4.07 -15.58
C GLY A 611 17.41 -3.12 -16.73
N ARG A 612 17.29 -3.59 -17.98
CA ARG A 612 17.59 -2.82 -19.20
C ARG A 612 16.40 -1.99 -19.70
N THR A 613 15.44 -1.66 -18.84
CA THR A 613 14.20 -0.97 -19.25
C THR A 613 14.47 0.37 -19.92
N ASN A 614 15.34 1.20 -19.36
CA ASN A 614 15.66 2.51 -19.96
C ASN A 614 16.31 2.38 -21.35
N GLU A 615 17.19 1.39 -21.53
CA GLU A 615 17.80 1.07 -22.84
C GLU A 615 16.75 0.60 -23.86
N LEU A 616 15.81 -0.27 -23.44
CA LEU A 616 14.70 -0.70 -24.28
C LEU A 616 13.86 0.49 -24.74
N VAL A 617 13.48 1.38 -23.82
CA VAL A 617 12.66 2.55 -24.16
C VAL A 617 13.39 3.46 -25.16
N SER A 618 14.62 3.85 -24.88
CA SER A 618 15.41 4.66 -25.81
C SER A 618 15.57 4.00 -27.17
N SER A 619 15.83 2.69 -27.22
CA SER A 619 16.01 1.95 -28.47
C SER A 619 14.73 1.86 -29.30
N VAL A 620 13.58 1.69 -28.64
CA VAL A 620 12.26 1.66 -29.30
C VAL A 620 11.88 3.06 -29.80
N CYS A 621 12.00 4.11 -28.99
CA CYS A 621 11.72 5.48 -29.41
C CYS A 621 12.61 5.93 -30.57
N ALA A 622 13.90 5.55 -30.56
CA ALA A 622 14.81 5.82 -31.67
C ALA A 622 14.43 5.10 -32.96
N ALA A 623 13.81 3.92 -32.87
CA ALA A 623 13.36 3.14 -34.02
C ALA A 623 11.99 3.58 -34.55
N ASN A 624 11.14 4.13 -33.68
CA ASN A 624 9.83 4.67 -34.03
C ASN A 624 9.49 5.90 -33.16
N PRO A 625 9.49 7.13 -33.73
CA PRO A 625 9.16 8.34 -32.96
C PRO A 625 7.70 8.38 -32.49
N ASN A 626 6.79 7.62 -33.13
CA ASN A 626 5.41 7.46 -32.70
C ASN A 626 5.31 6.39 -31.59
N THR A 627 6.13 6.52 -30.56
CA THR A 627 6.13 5.61 -29.40
C THR A 627 5.32 6.22 -28.25
N ILE A 628 4.35 5.47 -27.77
CA ILE A 628 3.61 5.71 -26.52
C ILE A 628 4.28 4.87 -25.44
N VAL A 629 4.78 5.50 -24.38
CA VAL A 629 5.34 4.78 -23.23
C VAL A 629 4.35 4.81 -22.07
N VAL A 630 3.97 3.63 -21.59
CA VAL A 630 3.12 3.45 -20.41
C VAL A 630 3.99 2.96 -19.26
N VAL A 631 4.07 3.75 -18.19
CA VAL A 631 4.90 3.45 -17.01
C VAL A 631 4.02 2.95 -15.85
N GLN A 632 4.13 1.65 -15.53
CA GLN A 632 3.52 1.05 -14.35
C GLN A 632 4.48 1.12 -13.16
N ALA A 633 4.41 2.20 -12.39
CA ALA A 633 5.20 2.42 -11.19
C ALA A 633 4.35 3.15 -10.17
N ALA A 634 4.54 2.90 -8.88
CA ALA A 634 3.80 3.58 -7.83
C ALA A 634 4.59 4.67 -7.10
N CYS A 635 5.88 4.80 -7.40
CA CYS A 635 6.73 5.90 -6.97
C CYS A 635 7.17 6.75 -8.16
N ALA A 636 7.75 7.92 -7.89
CA ALA A 636 8.45 8.68 -8.92
C ALA A 636 9.66 7.89 -9.43
N THR A 637 9.80 7.82 -10.76
CA THR A 637 10.85 7.07 -11.47
C THR A 637 11.60 7.98 -12.44
N ALA A 638 12.87 7.68 -12.68
CA ALA A 638 13.67 8.37 -13.66
C ALA A 638 13.17 8.05 -15.08
N MET A 639 13.06 9.07 -15.92
CA MET A 639 12.67 8.94 -17.33
C MET A 639 13.68 9.68 -18.22
N PRO A 640 14.93 9.18 -18.35
CA PRO A 640 15.98 9.85 -19.13
C PRO A 640 15.67 9.93 -20.64
N TRP A 641 14.61 9.26 -21.09
CA TRP A 641 14.13 9.16 -22.47
C TRP A 641 12.83 9.94 -22.72
N GLU A 642 12.38 10.75 -21.75
CA GLU A 642 11.09 11.47 -21.83
C GLU A 642 10.95 12.32 -23.11
N ASP A 643 12.05 12.93 -23.53
CA ASP A 643 12.13 13.81 -24.69
C ASP A 643 11.95 13.05 -26.01
N GLN A 644 12.29 11.75 -26.02
CA GLN A 644 12.20 10.85 -27.17
C GLN A 644 10.82 10.21 -27.36
N ALA A 645 10.01 10.12 -26.30
CA ALA A 645 8.69 9.49 -26.38
C ALA A 645 7.64 10.47 -26.94
N GLY A 646 6.82 10.03 -27.89
CA GLY A 646 5.73 10.84 -28.46
C GLY A 646 4.56 11.01 -27.50
N ALA A 647 4.31 10.03 -26.63
CA ALA A 647 3.38 10.18 -25.51
C ALA A 647 3.85 9.39 -24.29
N ILE A 648 3.51 9.87 -23.08
CA ILE A 648 3.85 9.23 -21.81
C ILE A 648 2.61 9.17 -20.93
N VAL A 649 2.27 7.97 -20.46
CA VAL A 649 1.14 7.70 -19.57
C VAL A 649 1.67 7.06 -18.28
N LEU A 650 1.30 7.62 -17.12
CA LEU A 650 1.47 6.93 -15.84
C LEU A 650 0.34 5.94 -15.68
N GLY A 651 0.71 4.66 -15.76
CA GLY A 651 -0.17 3.52 -15.56
C GLY A 651 -0.45 3.23 -14.09
N TRP A 652 0.43 3.63 -13.15
CA TRP A 652 0.37 3.20 -11.74
C TRP A 652 0.20 1.67 -11.62
N TYR A 653 -0.44 1.21 -10.54
CA TYR A 653 -1.00 -0.15 -10.41
C TYR A 653 -2.53 -0.06 -10.33
N GLN A 654 -3.23 -0.50 -11.38
CA GLN A 654 -4.67 -0.27 -11.57
C GLN A 654 -5.58 -1.41 -11.11
N GLY A 655 -5.04 -2.40 -10.42
CA GLY A 655 -5.79 -3.56 -9.98
C GLY A 655 -6.25 -4.46 -11.13
N GLN A 656 -7.36 -5.18 -10.93
CA GLN A 656 -7.81 -6.23 -11.86
C GLN A 656 -8.23 -5.72 -13.25
N GLU A 657 -8.62 -4.45 -13.34
CA GLU A 657 -9.12 -3.80 -14.57
C GLU A 657 -8.05 -3.03 -15.34
N ASN A 658 -6.78 -3.25 -15.00
CA ASN A 658 -5.64 -2.54 -15.58
C ASN A 658 -5.63 -2.49 -17.12
N GLY A 659 -5.80 -3.64 -17.79
CA GLY A 659 -5.75 -3.72 -19.25
C GLY A 659 -6.90 -2.96 -19.92
N HIS A 660 -8.13 -3.13 -19.42
CA HIS A 660 -9.30 -2.45 -19.96
C HIS A 660 -9.24 -0.93 -19.76
N ALA A 661 -8.86 -0.47 -18.57
CA ALA A 661 -8.73 0.96 -18.27
C ALA A 661 -7.71 1.63 -19.21
N LEU A 662 -6.55 0.99 -19.41
CA LEU A 662 -5.52 1.49 -20.32
C LEU A 662 -6.03 1.51 -21.77
N ALA A 663 -6.65 0.44 -22.24
CA ALA A 663 -7.19 0.39 -23.61
C ALA A 663 -8.26 1.47 -23.84
N ASN A 664 -9.19 1.66 -22.90
CA ASN A 664 -10.20 2.71 -22.99
C ASN A 664 -9.59 4.10 -23.05
N ALA A 665 -8.55 4.37 -22.26
CA ALA A 665 -7.87 5.65 -22.28
C ALA A 665 -7.13 5.88 -23.60
N LEU A 666 -6.30 4.91 -24.05
CA LEU A 666 -5.50 5.08 -25.27
C LEU A 666 -6.36 5.20 -26.54
N LEU A 667 -7.52 4.55 -26.61
CA LEU A 667 -8.45 4.68 -27.74
C LEU A 667 -9.44 5.86 -27.60
N GLY A 668 -9.40 6.61 -26.50
CA GLY A 668 -10.29 7.76 -26.28
C GLY A 668 -11.73 7.40 -25.93
N HIS A 669 -11.99 6.18 -25.47
CA HIS A 669 -13.28 5.79 -24.89
C HIS A 669 -13.53 6.46 -23.54
N CYS A 670 -12.45 6.79 -22.82
CA CYS A 670 -12.46 7.72 -21.71
C CYS A 670 -11.39 8.80 -21.91
N ASN A 671 -11.55 9.93 -21.23
CA ASN A 671 -10.60 11.03 -21.27
C ASN A 671 -9.67 10.95 -20.06
N PHE A 672 -8.37 11.20 -20.27
CA PHE A 672 -7.43 11.36 -19.17
C PHE A 672 -7.87 12.51 -18.27
N SER A 673 -7.89 12.23 -16.97
CA SER A 673 -8.29 13.20 -15.95
C SER A 673 -7.55 13.06 -14.63
N GLY A 674 -6.59 12.13 -14.55
CA GLY A 674 -5.74 11.98 -13.38
C GLY A 674 -4.75 13.14 -13.29
N LYS A 675 -4.36 13.48 -12.06
CA LYS A 675 -3.31 14.45 -11.72
C LYS A 675 -2.26 13.78 -10.84
N THR A 676 -0.99 14.11 -10.96
CA THR A 676 0.09 13.53 -10.16
C THR A 676 -0.08 13.84 -8.66
N PRO A 677 -0.18 12.83 -7.77
CA PRO A 677 -0.25 13.05 -6.32
C PRO A 677 1.14 13.18 -5.67
N ILE A 678 2.20 13.09 -6.47
CA ILE A 678 3.61 13.19 -6.08
C ILE A 678 4.39 14.01 -7.12
N THR A 679 5.49 14.60 -6.70
CA THR A 679 6.43 15.30 -7.57
C THR A 679 7.45 14.32 -8.13
N PHE A 680 7.70 14.37 -9.44
CA PHE A 680 8.74 13.57 -10.08
C PHE A 680 10.02 14.40 -10.21
N PRO A 681 11.11 14.06 -9.50
CA PRO A 681 12.40 14.73 -9.68
C PRO A 681 12.99 14.43 -11.07
N LYS A 682 13.86 15.30 -11.57
CA LYS A 682 14.75 14.96 -12.71
C LYS A 682 15.87 14.06 -12.23
N MET A 683 16.44 14.35 -11.06
CA MET A 683 17.43 13.52 -10.38
C MET A 683 17.04 13.34 -8.92
N LEU A 684 17.44 12.24 -8.29
CA LEU A 684 17.15 11.98 -6.88
C LEU A 684 17.61 13.14 -5.98
N ASP A 685 18.78 13.71 -6.25
CA ASP A 685 19.38 14.80 -5.48
C ASP A 685 18.53 16.08 -5.44
N ASP A 686 17.66 16.30 -6.44
CA ASP A 686 16.72 17.42 -6.48
C ASP A 686 15.62 17.29 -5.41
N HIS A 687 15.34 16.07 -4.95
CA HIS A 687 14.28 15.79 -4.01
C HIS A 687 14.70 16.16 -2.57
N GLY A 688 13.84 16.87 -1.84
CA GLY A 688 14.17 17.39 -0.49
C GLY A 688 14.59 16.33 0.54
N SER A 689 14.16 15.08 0.36
CA SER A 689 14.53 13.94 1.22
C SER A 689 15.80 13.20 0.81
N SER A 690 16.44 13.53 -0.32
CA SER A 690 17.60 12.79 -0.87
C SER A 690 18.76 12.66 0.12
N ARG A 691 19.07 13.73 0.85
CA ARG A 691 20.10 13.76 1.89
C ARG A 691 19.71 12.94 3.14
N TRP A 692 18.43 12.68 3.33
CA TRP A 692 17.83 12.21 4.56
C TRP A 692 17.16 10.82 4.42
N PHE A 693 17.21 10.22 3.24
CA PHE A 693 16.57 8.94 2.92
C PHE A 693 17.43 8.09 1.97
N PRO A 694 17.72 6.81 2.32
CA PRO A 694 17.56 6.22 3.64
C PRO A 694 18.59 6.76 4.65
N ALA A 695 19.58 7.55 4.19
CA ALA A 695 20.67 8.09 5.00
C ALA A 695 21.29 7.02 5.92
N GLU A 696 21.17 7.18 7.24
CA GLU A 696 21.70 6.27 8.26
C GLU A 696 20.67 5.23 8.73
N ALA A 697 19.54 5.04 8.03
CA ALA A 697 18.48 4.13 8.47
C ALA A 697 18.96 2.68 8.54
N ALA A 698 19.94 2.30 7.72
CA ALA A 698 20.62 1.01 7.82
C ALA A 698 21.39 0.82 9.15
N GLN A 699 21.74 1.91 9.83
CA GLN A 699 22.31 1.93 11.19
C GLN A 699 21.26 2.27 12.27
N ASP A 700 19.98 2.03 11.98
CA ASP A 700 18.84 2.31 12.86
C ASP A 700 18.61 3.80 13.20
N HIS A 701 19.08 4.73 12.36
CA HIS A 701 18.87 6.17 12.57
C HIS A 701 18.35 6.88 11.31
N ALA A 702 17.22 7.57 11.42
CA ALA A 702 16.69 8.41 10.35
C ALA A 702 16.36 9.81 10.88
N PHE A 703 16.81 10.85 10.19
CA PHE A 703 16.51 12.24 10.54
C PHE A 703 15.62 12.88 9.49
N PHE A 704 14.54 13.52 9.93
CA PHE A 704 13.56 14.19 9.05
C PHE A 704 13.98 15.64 8.80
N GLY A 705 15.19 15.80 8.25
CA GLY A 705 15.86 17.10 8.14
C GLY A 705 15.28 18.04 7.08
N GLU A 706 14.45 17.53 6.17
CA GLU A 706 13.66 18.36 5.25
C GLU A 706 12.57 19.16 5.98
N GLY A 707 12.16 18.72 7.17
CA GLY A 707 11.13 19.38 7.97
C GLY A 707 9.81 19.50 7.19
N VAL A 708 9.22 20.69 7.18
CA VAL A 708 7.95 20.95 6.48
C VAL A 708 8.06 20.98 4.95
N LEU A 709 9.27 20.87 4.39
CA LEU A 709 9.54 20.90 2.95
C LEU A 709 9.41 19.52 2.30
N VAL A 710 8.34 18.76 2.58
CA VAL A 710 8.09 17.47 1.92
C VAL A 710 7.48 17.67 0.53
N GLY A 711 7.98 16.91 -0.46
CA GLY A 711 7.45 16.90 -1.84
C GLY A 711 7.63 18.24 -2.55
N TYR A 712 6.60 18.67 -3.29
CA TYR A 712 6.58 19.93 -4.06
C TYR A 712 6.96 21.16 -3.23
N ARG A 713 6.76 21.15 -1.90
CA ARG A 713 7.15 22.25 -1.01
C ARG A 713 8.66 22.52 -1.08
N SER A 714 9.48 21.47 -1.15
CA SER A 714 10.93 21.58 -1.33
C SER A 714 11.27 22.17 -2.70
N PHE A 715 10.65 21.66 -3.76
CA PHE A 715 10.89 22.15 -5.12
C PHE A 715 10.53 23.63 -5.26
N ASP A 716 9.44 24.07 -4.64
CA ASP A 716 9.02 25.46 -4.62
C ASP A 716 10.00 26.35 -3.85
N GLU A 717 10.41 25.94 -2.65
CA GLU A 717 11.34 26.72 -1.81
C GLU A 717 12.70 26.87 -2.51
N GLN A 718 13.18 25.79 -3.14
CA GLN A 718 14.46 25.76 -3.83
C GLN A 718 14.39 26.27 -5.27
N LYS A 719 13.19 26.54 -5.79
CA LYS A 719 12.92 26.95 -7.18
C LYS A 719 13.49 25.96 -8.21
N ILE A 720 13.37 24.67 -7.90
CA ILE A 720 13.76 23.58 -8.79
C ILE A 720 12.57 23.21 -9.66
N GLU A 721 12.81 23.07 -10.97
CA GLU A 721 11.79 22.59 -11.90
C GLU A 721 11.79 21.05 -11.91
N PRO A 722 10.72 20.41 -11.42
CA PRO A 722 10.62 18.95 -11.45
C PRO A 722 10.52 18.43 -12.89
N LEU A 723 10.64 17.12 -13.05
CA LEU A 723 10.28 16.47 -14.31
C LEU A 723 8.76 16.55 -14.52
N TRP A 724 7.99 16.16 -13.49
CA TRP A 724 6.54 16.32 -13.47
C TRP A 724 6.11 16.91 -12.12
N PRO A 725 5.45 18.08 -12.08
CA PRO A 725 5.09 18.73 -10.83
C PRO A 725 3.88 18.05 -10.18
N PHE A 726 3.70 18.23 -8.86
CA PHE A 726 2.49 17.83 -8.15
C PHE A 726 1.21 18.47 -8.76
N GLY A 727 0.15 17.68 -8.84
CA GLY A 727 -1.14 18.08 -9.36
C GLY A 727 -1.20 18.22 -10.88
N PHE A 728 -0.22 17.71 -11.62
CA PHE A 728 -0.13 17.82 -13.09
C PHE A 728 -0.79 16.65 -13.81
N GLY A 729 -1.40 16.91 -14.96
CA GLY A 729 -1.93 15.88 -15.85
C GLY A 729 -2.69 16.48 -17.01
N LEU A 730 -2.40 16.00 -18.22
CA LEU A 730 -3.01 16.42 -19.47
C LEU A 730 -4.36 15.74 -19.70
N SER A 731 -5.10 16.23 -20.68
CA SER A 731 -6.40 15.74 -21.13
C SER A 731 -6.47 15.77 -22.65
N TYR A 732 -7.40 15.01 -23.24
CA TYR A 732 -7.73 15.12 -24.67
C TYR A 732 -8.53 16.39 -25.02
N THR A 733 -8.88 17.18 -24.02
CA THR A 733 -9.48 18.50 -24.21
C THR A 733 -8.71 19.55 -23.44
N THR A 734 -8.99 20.82 -23.69
CA THR A 734 -8.34 21.95 -23.03
C THR A 734 -9.33 22.70 -22.15
N PHE A 735 -8.84 23.25 -21.05
CA PHE A 735 -9.64 24.04 -20.12
C PHE A 735 -9.04 25.41 -19.89
N THR A 736 -9.91 26.39 -19.58
CA THR A 736 -9.51 27.70 -19.09
C THR A 736 -10.27 28.03 -17.82
N LEU A 737 -9.57 28.57 -16.82
CA LEU A 737 -10.19 29.09 -15.61
C LEU A 737 -10.46 30.59 -15.76
N SER A 738 -11.65 31.02 -15.33
CA SER A 738 -12.05 32.43 -15.34
C SER A 738 -13.03 32.72 -14.22
N GLY A 739 -13.38 34.00 -14.00
CA GLY A 739 -14.36 34.37 -12.98
C GLY A 739 -13.96 33.94 -11.57
N ILE A 740 -12.67 34.00 -11.25
CA ILE A 740 -12.14 33.54 -9.96
C ILE A 740 -12.40 34.63 -8.90
N TYR A 741 -13.13 34.27 -7.84
CA TYR A 741 -13.40 35.15 -6.71
C TYR A 741 -13.61 34.32 -5.43
N PHE A 742 -13.64 34.98 -4.27
CA PHE A 742 -13.98 34.33 -3.00
C PHE A 742 -15.20 34.98 -2.35
N ARG A 743 -15.90 34.22 -1.50
CA ARG A 743 -16.94 34.68 -0.58
C ARG A 743 -16.63 34.19 0.83
N GLY A 744 -17.16 34.90 1.83
CA GLY A 744 -16.93 34.60 3.24
C GLY A 744 -15.84 35.48 3.85
N LEU A 745 -15.43 35.14 5.07
CA LEU A 745 -14.43 35.85 5.84
C LEU A 745 -13.61 34.83 6.63
N LEU A 746 -12.30 35.03 6.68
CA LEU A 746 -11.43 34.31 7.60
C LEU A 746 -11.20 35.17 8.84
N THR A 747 -11.32 34.56 10.01
CA THR A 747 -10.88 35.16 11.28
C THR A 747 -9.90 34.27 12.00
N ALA A 748 -8.97 34.89 12.73
CA ALA A 748 -8.03 34.19 13.59
C ALA A 748 -8.65 33.73 14.93
N SER A 749 -9.81 34.28 15.33
CA SER A 749 -10.35 34.13 16.68
C SER A 749 -11.48 33.11 16.85
N SER A 750 -12.10 32.66 15.76
CA SER A 750 -13.18 31.66 15.78
C SER A 750 -13.16 30.80 14.53
N ALA A 751 -13.86 29.66 14.55
CA ALA A 751 -14.08 28.87 13.33
C ALA A 751 -14.70 29.75 12.24
N SER A 752 -14.12 29.70 11.04
CA SER A 752 -14.56 30.48 9.89
C SER A 752 -14.12 29.82 8.60
N GLU A 753 -14.75 30.18 7.49
CA GLU A 753 -14.45 29.63 6.18
C GLU A 753 -14.65 30.66 5.08
N ILE A 754 -13.95 30.42 3.98
CA ILE A 754 -14.20 31.06 2.70
C ILE A 754 -14.55 30.01 1.68
N THR A 755 -15.29 30.42 0.64
CA THR A 755 -15.50 29.62 -0.56
C THR A 755 -14.84 30.32 -1.72
N ILE A 756 -13.89 29.66 -2.37
CA ILE A 756 -13.30 30.11 -3.62
C ILE A 756 -14.10 29.52 -4.77
N HIS A 757 -14.52 30.38 -5.69
CA HIS A 757 -15.25 30.03 -6.88
C HIS A 757 -14.37 30.22 -8.11
N ALA A 758 -14.49 29.33 -9.08
CA ALA A 758 -13.87 29.45 -10.39
C ALA A 758 -14.80 28.88 -11.46
N THR A 759 -14.95 29.57 -12.59
CA THR A 759 -15.65 29.03 -13.75
C THR A 759 -14.65 28.29 -14.63
N VAL A 760 -14.87 27.00 -14.80
CA VAL A 760 -14.10 26.10 -15.67
C VAL A 760 -14.80 26.01 -17.01
N LYS A 761 -14.13 26.48 -18.07
CA LYS A 761 -14.61 26.34 -19.45
C LYS A 761 -13.82 25.27 -20.18
N ASN A 762 -14.51 24.32 -20.79
CA ASN A 762 -13.91 23.38 -21.73
C ASN A 762 -13.84 24.04 -23.12
N THR A 763 -12.64 24.26 -23.62
CA THR A 763 -12.37 24.94 -24.88
C THR A 763 -12.05 23.99 -26.04
N GLY A 764 -11.97 22.69 -25.78
CA GLY A 764 -11.68 21.68 -26.80
C GLY A 764 -12.94 21.01 -27.37
N CYS A 765 -12.72 19.89 -28.05
CA CYS A 765 -13.72 19.22 -28.88
C CYS A 765 -14.44 18.04 -28.21
N CYS A 766 -14.02 17.63 -27.02
CA CYS A 766 -14.63 16.51 -26.27
C CYS A 766 -14.88 16.88 -24.81
N GLY A 767 -15.82 16.19 -24.17
CA GLY A 767 -16.05 16.34 -22.73
C GLY A 767 -14.85 15.83 -21.92
N GLY A 768 -14.65 16.39 -20.73
CA GLY A 768 -13.57 15.97 -19.86
C GLY A 768 -13.74 16.47 -18.44
N HIS A 769 -12.90 15.97 -17.55
CA HIS A 769 -12.83 16.46 -16.17
C HIS A 769 -11.59 17.34 -16.00
N GLU A 770 -11.74 18.42 -15.23
CA GLU A 770 -10.62 19.22 -14.75
C GLU A 770 -10.65 19.29 -13.22
N VAL A 771 -9.47 19.43 -12.61
CA VAL A 771 -9.29 19.58 -11.17
C VAL A 771 -8.84 21.01 -10.89
N VAL A 772 -9.73 21.82 -10.32
CA VAL A 772 -9.36 23.14 -9.80
C VAL A 772 -8.68 22.92 -8.45
N GLN A 773 -7.44 23.37 -8.33
CA GLN A 773 -6.61 23.24 -7.14
C GLN A 773 -6.39 24.61 -6.51
N VAL A 774 -6.54 24.68 -5.19
CA VAL A 774 -6.23 25.88 -4.42
C VAL A 774 -5.10 25.58 -3.45
N TYR A 775 -4.04 26.37 -3.56
CA TYR A 775 -2.94 26.38 -2.61
C TYR A 775 -3.00 27.64 -1.75
N SER A 776 -2.53 27.59 -0.51
CA SER A 776 -2.40 28.76 0.37
C SER A 776 -0.96 28.98 0.77
N SER A 777 -0.56 30.25 0.92
CA SER A 777 0.67 30.61 1.62
C SER A 777 0.52 30.33 3.12
N PRO A 778 1.61 29.98 3.83
CA PRO A 778 1.59 29.95 5.29
C PRO A 778 1.56 31.37 5.88
N SER A 779 1.38 31.46 7.20
CA SER A 779 1.53 32.72 7.94
C SER A 779 2.92 33.33 7.74
N GLU A 780 2.99 34.64 7.48
CA GLU A 780 4.25 35.38 7.38
C GLU A 780 5.04 35.34 8.70
N CYS A 781 4.34 35.27 9.84
CA CYS A 781 4.95 35.22 11.17
C CYS A 781 5.90 34.02 11.35
N ILE A 782 5.69 32.92 10.60
CA ILE A 782 6.60 31.77 10.63
C ILE A 782 8.00 32.17 10.16
N ARG A 783 8.10 32.86 9.01
CA ARG A 783 9.39 33.30 8.46
C ARG A 783 9.98 34.43 9.29
N GLU A 784 9.16 35.36 9.77
CA GLU A 784 9.60 36.44 10.66
C GLU A 784 10.19 35.91 11.98
N SER A 785 9.70 34.76 12.45
CA SER A 785 10.22 34.06 13.64
C SER A 785 11.45 33.19 13.34
N GLY A 786 11.99 33.23 12.13
CA GLY A 786 13.18 32.46 11.73
C GLY A 786 12.94 30.96 11.57
N LEU A 787 11.68 30.50 11.51
CA LEU A 787 11.35 29.09 11.30
C LEU A 787 11.33 28.75 9.81
N GLN A 788 11.66 27.49 9.49
CA GLN A 788 11.51 26.96 8.13
C GLN A 788 10.06 27.07 7.67
N SER A 789 9.83 27.50 6.44
CA SER A 789 8.50 27.67 5.87
C SER A 789 8.51 27.20 4.42
N PHE A 790 7.35 27.12 3.79
CA PHE A 790 7.18 26.77 2.38
C PHE A 790 6.47 27.91 1.64
N PRO A 791 6.58 28.00 0.30
CA PRO A 791 5.90 29.06 -0.43
C PRO A 791 4.38 28.89 -0.45
N LYS A 792 3.91 27.65 -0.66
CA LYS A 792 2.48 27.32 -0.71
C LYS A 792 2.21 25.85 -0.37
N THR A 793 1.00 25.55 0.07
CA THR A 793 0.51 24.18 0.35
C THR A 793 -0.91 24.00 -0.17
N LEU A 794 -1.28 22.79 -0.60
CA LEU A 794 -2.66 22.48 -1.01
C LEU A 794 -3.61 22.72 0.18
N ALA A 795 -4.70 23.45 -0.08
CA ALA A 795 -5.71 23.83 0.90
C ALA A 795 -7.13 23.38 0.50
N GLY A 796 -7.32 23.00 -0.76
CA GLY A 796 -8.59 22.51 -1.27
C GLY A 796 -8.54 22.23 -2.77
N PHE A 797 -9.45 21.41 -3.26
CA PHE A 797 -9.60 21.14 -4.68
C PHE A 797 -11.04 20.73 -5.01
N SER A 798 -11.39 20.80 -6.30
CA SER A 798 -12.67 20.33 -6.82
C SER A 798 -12.48 19.78 -8.23
N LYS A 799 -12.91 18.53 -8.44
CA LYS A 799 -12.96 17.91 -9.78
C LYS A 799 -14.34 18.15 -10.39
N VAL A 800 -14.37 18.64 -11.62
CA VAL A 800 -15.61 18.96 -12.34
C VAL A 800 -15.61 18.38 -13.75
N TYR A 801 -16.69 17.70 -14.12
CA TYR A 801 -16.94 17.33 -15.52
C TYR A 801 -17.49 18.52 -16.29
N VAL A 802 -16.89 18.84 -17.43
CA VAL A 802 -17.32 19.95 -18.29
C VAL A 802 -17.52 19.42 -19.71
N PRO A 803 -18.76 19.42 -20.26
CA PRO A 803 -18.99 19.09 -21.66
C PRO A 803 -18.23 20.01 -22.62
N ALA A 804 -17.95 19.54 -23.84
CA ALA A 804 -17.22 20.31 -24.85
C ALA A 804 -17.90 21.68 -25.11
N GLY A 805 -17.12 22.76 -25.09
CA GLY A 805 -17.60 24.13 -25.33
C GLY A 805 -18.41 24.74 -24.18
N GLU A 806 -18.73 23.99 -23.12
CA GLU A 806 -19.53 24.47 -21.99
C GLU A 806 -18.66 25.00 -20.83
N CYS A 807 -19.33 25.65 -19.88
CA CYS A 807 -18.75 26.07 -18.60
C CYS A 807 -19.44 25.36 -17.42
N ARG A 808 -18.69 25.13 -16.35
CA ARG A 808 -19.20 24.72 -15.03
C ARG A 808 -18.47 25.48 -13.93
N ASP A 809 -19.15 25.71 -12.82
CA ASP A 809 -18.55 26.35 -11.66
C ASP A 809 -17.95 25.31 -10.71
N ALA A 810 -16.71 25.55 -10.30
CA ALA A 810 -16.07 24.86 -9.19
C ALA A 810 -16.20 25.74 -7.94
N SER A 811 -16.53 25.12 -6.80
CA SER A 811 -16.61 25.78 -5.50
C SER A 811 -15.80 24.99 -4.49
N ILE A 812 -14.83 25.65 -3.85
CA ILE A 812 -13.87 25.05 -2.94
C ILE A 812 -13.99 25.75 -1.59
N VAL A 813 -14.43 25.01 -0.57
CA VAL A 813 -14.53 25.52 0.81
C VAL A 813 -13.18 25.36 1.50
N ILE A 814 -12.69 26.43 2.09
CA ILE A 814 -11.44 26.44 2.88
C ILE A 814 -11.76 26.97 4.26
N LYS A 815 -11.60 26.11 5.25
CA LYS A 815 -11.73 26.45 6.66
C LYS A 815 -10.44 27.11 7.13
N ASN A 816 -10.54 28.11 7.99
CA ASN A 816 -9.36 28.77 8.59
C ASN A 816 -8.45 27.79 9.35
N GLU A 817 -9.03 26.69 9.81
CA GLU A 817 -8.35 25.55 10.41
C GLU A 817 -7.20 24.98 9.56
N GLU A 818 -7.30 25.05 8.24
CA GLU A 818 -6.27 24.59 7.29
C GLU A 818 -5.05 25.50 7.22
N LEU A 819 -5.15 26.72 7.74
CA LEU A 819 -4.09 27.74 7.73
C LEU A 819 -3.31 27.78 9.06
N ARG A 820 -3.70 26.93 10.02
CA ARG A 820 -3.04 26.84 11.31
C ARG A 820 -1.64 26.27 11.16
N TRP A 821 -0.72 26.77 11.98
CA TRP A 821 0.62 26.23 12.13
C TRP A 821 0.90 25.95 13.60
N TYR A 822 1.81 25.02 13.88
CA TYR A 822 2.12 24.61 15.23
C TYR A 822 3.30 25.40 15.78
N ASP A 823 3.02 26.27 16.75
CA ASP A 823 4.05 27.03 17.47
C ASP A 823 4.66 26.13 18.54
N LYS A 824 5.84 25.57 18.24
CA LYS A 824 6.52 24.63 19.14
C LYS A 824 7.01 25.27 20.45
N GLU A 825 7.23 26.58 20.48
CA GLU A 825 7.68 27.30 21.68
C GLU A 825 6.51 27.49 22.65
N VAL A 826 5.32 27.76 22.11
CA VAL A 826 4.07 27.87 22.89
C VAL A 826 3.44 26.50 23.17
N GLY A 827 3.68 25.52 22.29
CA GLY A 827 3.12 24.17 22.38
C GLY A 827 1.67 24.07 21.89
N SER A 828 1.22 24.93 20.99
CA SER A 828 -0.18 24.98 20.54
C SER A 828 -0.33 25.33 19.05
N TRP A 829 -1.50 25.00 18.50
CA TRP A 829 -1.88 25.45 17.16
C TRP A 829 -2.21 26.94 17.17
N ARG A 830 -1.61 27.67 16.23
CA ARG A 830 -1.73 29.11 16.10
C ARG A 830 -2.31 29.46 14.74
N LEU A 831 -3.09 30.53 14.72
CA LEU A 831 -3.68 31.12 13.54
C LEU A 831 -3.45 32.63 13.62
N ASP A 832 -2.75 33.21 12.65
CA ASP A 832 -2.31 34.61 12.73
C ASP A 832 -3.16 35.53 11.85
N SER A 833 -3.70 36.61 12.41
CA SER A 833 -4.25 37.69 11.57
C SER A 833 -3.18 38.22 10.62
N GLY A 834 -3.57 38.59 9.41
CA GLY A 834 -2.63 39.00 8.37
C GLY A 834 -3.13 38.65 6.97
N THR A 835 -2.31 38.93 5.95
CA THR A 835 -2.63 38.64 4.57
C THR A 835 -2.14 37.25 4.18
N TYR A 836 -3.04 36.40 3.71
CA TYR A 836 -2.72 35.10 3.11
C TYR A 836 -2.94 35.18 1.60
N THR A 837 -2.07 34.54 0.84
CA THR A 837 -2.21 34.43 -0.62
C THR A 837 -2.74 33.05 -0.97
N PHE A 838 -3.84 33.01 -1.72
CA PHE A 838 -4.42 31.79 -2.27
C PHE A 838 -4.13 31.72 -3.76
N PHE A 839 -3.48 30.64 -4.19
CA PHE A 839 -3.09 30.37 -5.56
C PHE A 839 -4.09 29.40 -6.18
N VAL A 840 -4.84 29.84 -7.19
CA VAL A 840 -5.86 29.03 -7.87
C VAL A 840 -5.34 28.61 -9.23
N GLY A 841 -5.34 27.31 -9.49
CA GLY A 841 -4.73 26.74 -10.70
C GLY A 841 -5.19 25.32 -11.01
N THR A 842 -4.53 24.67 -11.96
CA THR A 842 -4.78 23.25 -12.33
C THR A 842 -3.63 22.32 -11.97
N SER A 843 -2.49 22.86 -11.50
CA SER A 843 -1.36 22.14 -10.90
C SER A 843 -0.54 23.11 -10.03
N VAL A 844 0.44 22.64 -9.27
CA VAL A 844 1.32 23.52 -8.46
C VAL A 844 2.21 24.45 -9.31
N ARG A 845 2.35 24.17 -10.61
CA ARG A 845 3.08 24.99 -11.60
C ARG A 845 2.18 25.78 -12.56
N ASP A 846 0.88 25.48 -12.61
CA ASP A 846 -0.09 26.16 -13.49
C ASP A 846 -1.10 26.98 -12.66
N ILE A 847 -0.67 28.17 -12.22
CA ILE A 847 -1.46 29.09 -11.40
C ILE A 847 -2.07 30.19 -12.28
N HIS A 848 -3.39 30.33 -12.22
CA HIS A 848 -4.18 31.25 -13.04
C HIS A 848 -4.55 32.54 -12.30
N CYS A 849 -4.64 32.48 -10.97
CA CYS A 849 -4.99 33.64 -10.14
C CYS A 849 -4.38 33.55 -8.74
N GLU A 850 -3.97 34.70 -8.21
CA GLU A 850 -3.59 34.88 -6.81
C GLU A 850 -4.60 35.79 -6.11
N LEU A 851 -5.21 35.30 -5.03
CA LEU A 851 -6.14 36.04 -4.20
C LEU A 851 -5.48 36.37 -2.87
N LYS A 852 -5.34 37.67 -2.56
CA LYS A 852 -4.88 38.13 -1.25
C LYS A 852 -6.07 38.35 -0.34
N ILE A 853 -6.13 37.58 0.75
CA ILE A 853 -7.24 37.58 1.69
C ILE A 853 -6.70 37.93 3.06
N ASN A 854 -7.31 38.94 3.69
CA ASN A 854 -6.96 39.34 5.06
C ASN A 854 -7.75 38.48 6.03
N MET A 855 -7.04 37.76 6.89
CA MET A 855 -7.61 37.13 8.06
C MET A 855 -7.68 38.16 9.19
N VAL A 856 -8.90 38.39 9.67
CA VAL A 856 -9.23 39.44 10.66
C VAL A 856 -9.13 38.91 12.08
#